data_AF-A0A535WGE6-F1
#
_entry.id   AF-A0A535WGE6-F1
#
_cell.length_a   1.000
_cell.length_b   1.000
_cell.length_c   1.000
_cell.angle_alpha   90.00
_cell.angle_beta   90.00
_cell.angle_gamma   90.00
#
_symmetry.space_group_name_H-M   'P 1'
#
loop_
_entity.id
_entity.type
_entity.pdbx_description
1 polymer ?
#
loop_
_entity_poly.entity_id
_entity_poly.type
_entity_poly.pdbx_seq_one_letter_code
_entity_poly.pdbx_strand_id
1 'polypeptide(L)'
;MAAPLTFDDLYRFRWIDHVRLSRDGERVAYQVGWADASSRQNRSRIVVRRLLDPEPIGATGGALRDHSPEWSPDGRKLAFVSRVGAADQLFVLDITTGGTAQQLSAVPEGASAPAWSPDGSRIAFVGAVLSDPEAVVDDPRPAEGREQLRRPPVARVVRRLDYKHDGQGYVDGRNHHLFVVPATGGDAKQLTSGAWDVTDYDWSPDSTRLVVAGNAEPEADLQRELNLYLVDLQANRLRLGGGFYLSSPIWSPKGDQIAFIAPNGLDVGLLERLWVVPLSGGGPRCLTADFDQAVNDSVINDMRAGHATRICWTAEGDRIYFLASGPGVTGIHSVDLQGDVREEAGGRRRIYDFDVASGVIAFCASDASSPGELFMLTHGAEARVTDLNPWLHDRYVAEPEQHYFTAPDGWRLEGWILKPQGHDPDRVYPTVLEIHGGPHAQYGWSFFHELQILASMGFVVFYMNPRGSDGYGERFRREVVRDWAGKDYIDIMSSLDQIIERAGYIDASRLGVGGGSYGGYMTNWIIGHTDRFAAAVSMRSISNLVSEYSQHDIVVWGVLQLGPPPWPDLDELWRRSPIRYVQNIRTPLLLTAGEMDLRCAMSQSEEMFGAMRLLGKTVELVRFPEESHDLSRNGRPDRRVERLRRIGGWFERFLGTAAADRPAPEQETQVLAVPAEASREWAKTIAISTRPPESVLVEEPVDVAAEPEVIQPVVSELATAEAPIVEPEALPDLPGPSDEAEDAAVSLPTQTAPAVAEAAPVLELATNPVDEPETELEPVAEPELLAEPEPLAEPEPLAEPEPVSEPEPLVAETEPVLSAFDEPDAELE
;
A
#
# COMPACT_ATOMS: atom_id res chain seq x y z
N MET A 1 -30.04 10.31 -21.89
CA MET A 1 -28.92 10.51 -20.95
C MET A 1 -28.25 9.17 -20.74
N ALA A 2 -26.91 9.12 -20.65
CA ALA A 2 -26.20 7.89 -20.32
C ALA A 2 -26.70 7.33 -18.97
N ALA A 3 -26.67 6.02 -18.74
CA ALA A 3 -27.14 5.48 -17.47
C ALA A 3 -26.11 5.72 -16.35
N PRO A 4 -26.52 6.01 -15.11
CA PRO A 4 -25.59 6.14 -13.98
C PRO A 4 -24.87 4.81 -13.69
N LEU A 5 -23.71 4.89 -13.04
CA LEU A 5 -23.04 3.71 -12.51
C LEU A 5 -23.78 3.16 -11.30
N THR A 6 -23.72 1.84 -11.12
CA THR A 6 -24.37 1.13 -10.02
C THR A 6 -23.38 0.25 -9.26
N PHE A 7 -23.72 -0.12 -8.02
CA PHE A 7 -22.85 -0.95 -7.18
C PHE A 7 -22.47 -2.28 -7.86
N ASP A 8 -23.43 -2.90 -8.56
CA ASP A 8 -23.27 -4.18 -9.25
C ASP A 8 -22.46 -4.07 -10.55
N ASP A 9 -22.23 -2.87 -11.09
CA ASP A 9 -21.33 -2.70 -12.23
C ASP A 9 -19.88 -3.13 -11.88
N LEU A 10 -19.55 -3.33 -10.59
CA LEU A 10 -18.29 -3.94 -10.15
C LEU A 10 -17.97 -5.25 -10.89
N TYR A 11 -18.97 -6.10 -11.11
CA TYR A 11 -18.82 -7.41 -11.76
C TYR A 11 -18.53 -7.32 -13.27
N ARG A 12 -18.74 -6.14 -13.87
CA ARG A 12 -18.56 -5.92 -15.31
C ARG A 12 -17.16 -5.43 -15.66
N PHE A 13 -16.43 -4.88 -14.69
CA PHE A 13 -15.09 -4.39 -14.94
C PHE A 13 -14.11 -5.50 -15.32
N ARG A 14 -13.15 -5.12 -16.15
CA ARG A 14 -11.94 -5.88 -16.49
C ARG A 14 -10.74 -5.01 -16.15
N TRP A 15 -9.84 -5.55 -15.35
CA TRP A 15 -8.66 -4.85 -14.88
C TRP A 15 -7.42 -5.39 -15.54
N ILE A 16 -6.66 -4.53 -16.22
CA ILE A 16 -5.32 -4.87 -16.70
C ILE A 16 -4.27 -4.63 -15.63
N ASP A 17 -3.31 -5.54 -15.57
CA ASP A 17 -2.21 -5.53 -14.60
C ASP A 17 -1.00 -6.34 -15.14
N HIS A 18 0.16 -6.24 -14.48
CA HIS A 18 1.37 -7.06 -14.70
C HIS A 18 1.75 -7.23 -16.19
N VAL A 19 2.09 -6.12 -16.85
CA VAL A 19 2.50 -6.08 -18.26
C VAL A 19 3.96 -6.49 -18.42
N ARG A 20 4.25 -7.41 -19.34
CA ARG A 20 5.62 -7.83 -19.70
C ARG A 20 5.82 -7.90 -21.20
N LEU A 21 6.89 -7.27 -21.68
CA LEU A 21 7.32 -7.32 -23.06
C LEU A 21 8.22 -8.54 -23.28
N SER A 22 8.06 -9.21 -24.42
CA SER A 22 9.08 -10.13 -24.89
C SER A 22 10.36 -9.36 -25.23
N ARG A 23 11.54 -10.00 -25.10
CA ARG A 23 12.82 -9.33 -25.34
C ARG A 23 12.95 -8.72 -26.74
N ASP A 24 12.35 -9.35 -27.74
CA ASP A 24 12.28 -8.86 -29.12
C ASP A 24 11.37 -7.61 -29.28
N GLY A 25 10.57 -7.26 -28.26
CA GLY A 25 9.62 -6.15 -28.30
C GLY A 25 8.42 -6.39 -29.21
N GLU A 26 8.19 -7.62 -29.70
CA GLU A 26 7.09 -7.90 -30.65
C GLU A 26 5.81 -8.39 -29.96
N ARG A 27 5.91 -8.90 -28.73
CA ARG A 27 4.80 -9.47 -27.96
C ARG A 27 4.71 -8.86 -26.58
N VAL A 28 3.50 -8.83 -26.06
CA VAL A 28 3.18 -8.41 -24.70
C VAL A 28 2.32 -9.47 -24.03
N ALA A 29 2.69 -9.83 -22.81
CA ALA A 29 1.87 -10.61 -21.89
C ALA A 29 1.34 -9.68 -20.81
N TYR A 30 0.07 -9.83 -20.44
CA TYR A 30 -0.52 -9.03 -19.36
C TYR A 30 -1.62 -9.82 -18.66
N GLN A 31 -1.86 -9.49 -17.39
CA GLN A 31 -2.95 -10.04 -16.60
C GLN A 31 -4.25 -9.27 -16.89
N VAL A 32 -5.36 -10.00 -16.98
CA VAL A 32 -6.72 -9.45 -16.98
C VAL A 32 -7.50 -10.06 -15.82
N GLY A 33 -7.84 -9.25 -14.82
CA GLY A 33 -8.63 -9.62 -13.65
C GLY A 33 -10.10 -9.20 -13.73
N TRP A 34 -10.98 -9.88 -13.00
CA TRP A 34 -12.38 -9.50 -12.80
C TRP A 34 -12.97 -10.06 -11.51
N ALA A 35 -14.04 -9.41 -11.02
CA ALA A 35 -14.87 -9.88 -9.93
C ALA A 35 -15.93 -10.84 -10.47
N ASP A 36 -15.87 -12.11 -10.09
CA ASP A 36 -16.85 -13.11 -10.54
C ASP A 36 -18.02 -13.24 -9.56
N ALA A 37 -19.21 -12.83 -9.99
CA ALA A 37 -20.42 -12.88 -9.17
C ALA A 37 -20.85 -14.31 -8.80
N SER A 38 -20.67 -15.26 -9.72
CA SER A 38 -21.15 -16.64 -9.57
C SER A 38 -20.38 -17.42 -8.51
N SER A 39 -19.06 -17.35 -8.57
CA SER A 39 -18.15 -18.03 -7.64
C SER A 39 -17.82 -17.17 -6.43
N ARG A 40 -18.13 -15.86 -6.47
CA ARG A 40 -17.76 -14.88 -5.45
C ARG A 40 -16.26 -14.83 -5.23
N GLN A 41 -15.48 -14.99 -6.29
CA GLN A 41 -14.02 -14.95 -6.25
C GLN A 41 -13.49 -13.93 -7.24
N ASN A 42 -12.37 -13.30 -6.91
CA ASN A 42 -11.59 -12.54 -7.89
C ASN A 42 -10.85 -13.53 -8.77
N ARG A 43 -11.06 -13.43 -10.09
CA ARG A 43 -10.44 -14.29 -11.10
C ARG A 43 -9.50 -13.49 -11.96
N SER A 44 -8.55 -14.18 -12.59
CA SER A 44 -7.66 -13.56 -13.55
C SER A 44 -7.15 -14.57 -14.56
N ARG A 45 -6.78 -14.07 -15.72
CA ARG A 45 -6.10 -14.83 -16.78
C ARG A 45 -4.95 -14.00 -17.32
N ILE A 46 -3.99 -14.68 -17.94
CA ILE A 46 -2.95 -14.01 -18.70
C ILE A 46 -3.34 -14.00 -20.17
N VAL A 47 -3.15 -12.87 -20.83
CA VAL A 47 -3.38 -12.66 -22.25
C VAL A 47 -2.04 -12.36 -22.90
N VAL A 48 -1.76 -13.01 -24.04
CA VAL A 48 -0.60 -12.75 -24.87
C VAL A 48 -1.05 -12.17 -26.21
N ARG A 49 -0.41 -11.08 -26.63
CA ARG A 49 -0.72 -10.38 -27.87
C ARG A 49 0.55 -9.99 -28.61
N ARG A 50 0.51 -9.99 -29.94
CA ARG A 50 1.49 -9.31 -30.81
C ARG A 50 1.13 -7.84 -30.90
N LEU A 51 2.10 -6.96 -30.73
CA LEU A 51 1.83 -5.52 -30.62
C LEU A 51 1.13 -4.94 -31.86
N LEU A 52 1.45 -5.46 -33.05
CA LEU A 52 0.88 -5.01 -34.32
C LEU A 52 -0.39 -5.75 -34.75
N ASP A 53 -0.78 -6.81 -34.03
CA ASP A 53 -1.96 -7.59 -34.37
C ASP A 53 -3.17 -7.13 -33.54
N PRO A 54 -4.39 -7.08 -34.12
CA PRO A 54 -5.59 -6.68 -33.39
C PRO A 54 -6.04 -7.75 -32.38
N GLU A 55 -5.83 -9.02 -32.69
CA GLU A 55 -6.32 -10.14 -31.88
C GLU A 55 -5.22 -10.73 -30.98
N PRO A 56 -5.54 -11.09 -29.72
CA PRO A 56 -4.63 -11.86 -28.87
C PRO A 56 -4.26 -13.21 -29.49
N ILE A 57 -3.01 -13.64 -29.30
CA ILE A 57 -2.51 -14.94 -29.78
C ILE A 57 -3.07 -16.09 -28.92
N GLY A 58 -3.28 -15.83 -27.63
CA GLY A 58 -3.79 -16.82 -26.70
C GLY A 58 -3.95 -16.26 -25.29
N ALA A 59 -4.81 -16.92 -24.51
CA ALA A 59 -4.99 -16.63 -23.09
C ALA A 59 -4.94 -17.94 -22.30
N THR A 60 -4.55 -17.86 -21.02
CA THR A 60 -4.76 -18.96 -20.09
C THR A 60 -6.27 -19.17 -19.85
N GLY A 61 -6.66 -20.36 -19.40
CA GLY A 61 -8.06 -20.79 -19.34
C GLY A 61 -8.98 -19.95 -18.44
N GLY A 62 -8.46 -19.05 -17.61
CA GLY A 62 -9.24 -18.10 -16.79
C GLY A 62 -10.18 -18.72 -15.75
N ALA A 63 -10.12 -20.05 -15.59
CA ALA A 63 -10.82 -20.77 -14.53
C ALA A 63 -10.16 -20.59 -13.15
N LEU A 64 -8.91 -20.13 -13.13
CA LEU A 64 -8.07 -19.96 -11.95
C LEU A 64 -7.76 -18.45 -11.74
N ARG A 65 -6.81 -18.15 -10.86
CA ARG A 65 -6.26 -16.79 -10.68
C ARG A 65 -4.84 -16.77 -11.25
N ASP A 66 -4.72 -16.62 -12.57
CA ASP A 66 -3.43 -16.57 -13.25
C ASP A 66 -2.85 -15.14 -13.22
N HIS A 67 -1.63 -14.97 -12.72
CA HIS A 67 -0.99 -13.67 -12.53
C HIS A 67 0.54 -13.73 -12.66
N SER A 68 1.19 -12.56 -12.60
CA SER A 68 2.64 -12.40 -12.64
C SER A 68 3.33 -13.14 -13.80
N PRO A 69 2.91 -12.89 -15.07
CA PRO A 69 3.57 -13.47 -16.24
C PRO A 69 5.03 -13.01 -16.33
N GLU A 70 5.94 -13.87 -16.77
CA GLU A 70 7.33 -13.54 -17.09
C GLU A 70 7.83 -14.35 -18.30
N TRP A 71 8.45 -13.65 -19.25
CA TRP A 71 8.93 -14.26 -20.50
C TRP A 71 10.22 -15.04 -20.29
N SER A 72 10.33 -16.21 -20.93
CA SER A 72 11.63 -16.86 -21.10
C SER A 72 12.56 -15.97 -21.94
N PRO A 73 13.89 -16.04 -21.75
CA PRO A 73 14.84 -15.20 -22.49
C PRO A 73 14.74 -15.33 -24.02
N ASP A 74 14.30 -16.48 -24.54
CA ASP A 74 14.08 -16.72 -25.97
C ASP A 74 12.68 -16.31 -26.46
N GLY A 75 11.81 -15.82 -25.58
CA GLY A 75 10.43 -15.40 -25.87
C GLY A 75 9.50 -16.54 -26.31
N ARG A 76 9.84 -17.81 -26.08
CA ARG A 76 9.03 -18.96 -26.50
C ARG A 76 8.10 -19.50 -25.42
N LYS A 77 8.40 -19.22 -24.16
CA LYS A 77 7.66 -19.69 -23.00
C LYS A 77 7.30 -18.54 -22.09
N LEU A 78 6.26 -18.74 -21.30
CA LEU A 78 5.79 -17.81 -20.29
C LEU A 78 5.68 -18.54 -18.96
N ALA A 79 6.44 -18.09 -17.96
CA ALA A 79 6.23 -18.50 -16.58
C ALA A 79 5.13 -17.63 -15.97
N PHE A 80 4.34 -18.18 -15.06
CA PHE A 80 3.32 -17.45 -14.33
C PHE A 80 2.92 -18.18 -13.06
N VAL A 81 2.15 -17.50 -12.23
CA VAL A 81 1.59 -18.07 -11.01
C VAL A 81 0.10 -18.32 -11.21
N SER A 82 -0.39 -19.48 -10.76
CA SER A 82 -1.80 -19.83 -10.81
C SER A 82 -2.24 -20.58 -9.56
N ARG A 83 -3.48 -20.35 -9.13
CA ARG A 83 -4.06 -21.05 -7.99
C ARG A 83 -4.47 -22.46 -8.36
N VAL A 84 -3.91 -23.47 -7.68
CA VAL A 84 -4.38 -24.87 -7.77
C VAL A 84 -4.66 -25.40 -6.37
N GLY A 85 -5.93 -25.75 -6.13
CA GLY A 85 -6.40 -26.06 -4.79
C GLY A 85 -6.35 -24.82 -3.90
N ALA A 86 -5.62 -24.91 -2.79
CA ALA A 86 -5.56 -23.89 -1.76
C ALA A 86 -4.36 -22.92 -1.89
N ALA A 87 -3.43 -23.17 -2.81
CA ALA A 87 -2.20 -22.40 -2.93
C ALA A 87 -1.88 -22.00 -4.38
N ASP A 88 -1.18 -20.89 -4.50
CA ASP A 88 -0.61 -20.44 -5.76
C ASP A 88 0.63 -21.25 -6.11
N GLN A 89 0.79 -21.68 -7.37
CA GLN A 89 1.92 -22.48 -7.83
C GLN A 89 2.49 -21.91 -9.12
N LEU A 90 3.76 -22.25 -9.40
CA LEU A 90 4.47 -21.88 -10.61
C LEU A 90 4.02 -22.77 -11.79
N PHE A 91 3.69 -22.12 -12.91
CA PHE A 91 3.37 -22.73 -14.17
C PHE A 91 4.24 -22.19 -15.29
N VAL A 92 4.43 -23.00 -16.34
CA VAL A 92 5.05 -22.59 -17.60
C VAL A 92 4.17 -22.99 -18.77
N LEU A 93 3.92 -22.04 -19.65
CA LEU A 93 3.18 -22.22 -20.90
C LEU A 93 4.12 -22.04 -22.09
N ASP A 94 4.17 -23.02 -22.99
CA ASP A 94 4.81 -22.86 -24.30
C ASP A 94 3.83 -22.19 -25.27
N ILE A 95 4.05 -20.91 -25.56
CA ILE A 95 3.16 -20.12 -26.41
C ILE A 95 3.29 -20.45 -27.90
N THR A 96 4.34 -21.17 -28.31
CA THR A 96 4.56 -21.54 -29.72
C THR A 96 3.73 -22.75 -30.13
N THR A 97 3.42 -23.61 -29.17
CA THR A 97 2.60 -24.82 -29.39
C THR A 97 1.14 -24.61 -28.99
N GLY A 98 0.84 -23.64 -28.13
CA GLY A 98 -0.53 -23.40 -27.62
C GLY A 98 -1.05 -24.54 -26.74
N GLY A 99 -0.16 -25.37 -26.19
CA GLY A 99 -0.51 -26.50 -25.32
C GLY A 99 -1.00 -26.10 -23.92
N THR A 100 -1.27 -27.09 -23.07
CA THR A 100 -1.64 -26.86 -21.65
C THR A 100 -0.42 -26.40 -20.84
N ALA A 101 -0.62 -25.47 -19.91
CA ALA A 101 0.43 -25.03 -19.00
C ALA A 101 0.89 -26.19 -18.09
N GLN A 102 2.21 -26.30 -17.90
CA GLN A 102 2.84 -27.29 -17.04
C GLN A 102 3.09 -26.69 -15.66
N GLN A 103 2.61 -27.33 -14.60
CA GLN A 103 2.96 -26.97 -13.22
C GLN A 103 4.42 -27.38 -12.92
N LEU A 104 5.22 -26.47 -12.38
CA LEU A 104 6.63 -26.71 -12.04
C LEU A 104 6.91 -26.71 -10.54
N SER A 105 6.00 -26.22 -9.70
CA SER A 105 6.16 -26.24 -8.24
C SER A 105 5.04 -26.99 -7.55
N ALA A 106 5.36 -27.52 -6.37
CA ALA A 106 4.38 -28.05 -5.41
C ALA A 106 4.77 -27.59 -4.00
N VAL A 107 4.99 -26.29 -3.82
CA VAL A 107 5.35 -25.73 -2.51
C VAL A 107 4.09 -25.67 -1.65
N PRO A 108 4.07 -26.29 -0.45
CA PRO A 108 2.83 -26.45 0.32
C PRO A 108 2.08 -25.15 0.57
N GLU A 109 2.78 -24.06 0.91
CA GLU A 109 2.18 -22.76 1.25
C GLU A 109 2.13 -21.79 0.06
N GLY A 110 2.47 -22.27 -1.13
CA GLY A 110 2.40 -21.52 -2.37
C GLY A 110 3.71 -20.90 -2.84
N ALA A 111 3.69 -20.44 -4.09
CA ALA A 111 4.79 -19.84 -4.82
C ALA A 111 4.36 -18.48 -5.40
N SER A 112 5.31 -17.54 -5.47
CA SER A 112 5.11 -16.19 -5.98
C SER A 112 6.35 -15.67 -6.68
N ALA A 113 6.22 -14.52 -7.34
CA ALA A 113 7.32 -13.76 -7.97
C ALA A 113 8.27 -14.65 -8.80
N PRO A 114 7.82 -15.32 -9.88
CA PRO A 114 8.69 -16.11 -10.72
C PRO A 114 9.67 -15.23 -11.50
N ALA A 115 10.90 -15.70 -11.73
CA ALA A 115 11.88 -15.02 -12.59
C ALA A 115 12.77 -16.03 -13.32
N TRP A 116 12.87 -15.91 -14.65
CA TRP A 116 13.75 -16.77 -15.45
C TRP A 116 15.21 -16.41 -15.23
N SER A 117 16.07 -17.43 -15.17
CA SER A 117 17.51 -17.22 -15.30
C SER A 117 17.81 -16.66 -16.70
N PRO A 118 18.80 -15.76 -16.86
CA PRO A 118 19.15 -15.17 -18.16
C PRO A 118 19.48 -16.18 -19.27
N ASP A 119 19.99 -17.37 -18.92
CA ASP A 119 20.25 -18.49 -19.85
C ASP A 119 19.00 -19.34 -20.18
N GLY A 120 17.87 -19.09 -19.51
CA GLY A 120 16.60 -19.79 -19.68
C GLY A 120 16.54 -21.20 -19.12
N SER A 121 17.58 -21.66 -18.42
CA SER A 121 17.68 -23.04 -17.92
C SER A 121 16.90 -23.27 -16.62
N ARG A 122 16.61 -22.20 -15.86
CA ARG A 122 16.01 -22.25 -14.52
C ARG A 122 14.98 -21.14 -14.33
N ILE A 123 14.14 -21.33 -13.32
CA ILE A 123 13.21 -20.32 -12.81
C ILE A 123 13.42 -20.22 -11.31
N ALA A 124 13.68 -19.01 -10.83
CA ALA A 124 13.61 -18.68 -9.42
C ALA A 124 12.18 -18.27 -9.04
N PHE A 125 11.81 -18.46 -7.78
CA PHE A 125 10.54 -18.01 -7.23
C PHE A 125 10.64 -17.92 -5.70
N VAL A 126 9.70 -17.22 -5.08
CA VAL A 126 9.58 -17.14 -3.62
C VAL A 126 8.52 -18.12 -3.14
N GLY A 127 8.86 -18.96 -2.17
CA GLY A 127 7.95 -19.91 -1.54
C GLY A 127 7.85 -19.70 -0.03
N ALA A 128 6.65 -19.82 0.52
CA ALA A 128 6.45 -19.81 1.98
C ALA A 128 6.78 -21.19 2.58
N VAL A 129 7.55 -21.20 3.66
CA VAL A 129 7.94 -22.44 4.37
C VAL A 129 7.92 -22.24 5.87
N LEU A 130 7.68 -23.33 6.61
CA LEU A 130 7.75 -23.35 8.06
C LEU A 130 9.21 -23.24 8.51
N SER A 131 9.57 -22.08 9.06
CA SER A 131 10.92 -21.78 9.58
C SER A 131 11.00 -21.95 11.10
N ASP A 132 9.89 -21.75 11.82
CA ASP A 132 9.77 -22.01 13.27
C ASP A 132 8.60 -22.97 13.57
N PRO A 133 8.86 -24.29 13.65
CA PRO A 133 7.84 -25.28 13.99
C PRO A 133 7.21 -25.09 15.38
N GLU A 134 7.90 -24.42 16.32
CA GLU A 134 7.42 -24.19 17.68
C GLU A 134 6.57 -22.92 17.80
N ALA A 135 6.33 -22.21 16.69
CA ALA A 135 5.46 -21.03 16.64
C ALA A 135 3.98 -21.40 16.45
N VAL A 136 3.66 -22.66 16.14
CA VAL A 136 2.31 -23.10 15.84
C VAL A 136 2.05 -24.50 16.39
N VAL A 137 0.88 -24.70 16.99
CA VAL A 137 0.37 -26.02 17.37
C VAL A 137 -0.74 -26.36 16.39
N ASP A 138 -0.41 -27.20 15.40
CA ASP A 138 -1.34 -27.58 14.34
C ASP A 138 -2.50 -28.42 14.88
N ASP A 139 -3.67 -28.25 14.26
CA ASP A 139 -4.78 -29.18 14.42
C ASP A 139 -4.48 -30.46 13.62
N PRO A 140 -4.41 -31.64 14.27
CA PRO A 140 -4.01 -32.87 13.58
C PRO A 140 -5.06 -33.39 12.59
N ARG A 141 -6.27 -32.80 12.54
CA ARG A 141 -7.32 -33.21 11.61
C ARG A 141 -7.01 -32.66 10.21
N PRO A 142 -7.41 -33.39 9.14
CA PRO A 142 -7.20 -32.92 7.77
C PRO A 142 -7.98 -31.62 7.50
N ALA A 143 -7.49 -30.84 6.53
CA ALA A 143 -8.11 -29.61 6.05
C ALA A 143 -9.56 -29.84 5.59
N GLU A 144 -10.41 -28.81 5.74
CA GLU A 144 -11.80 -28.87 5.29
C GLU A 144 -11.91 -28.40 3.84
N GLY A 145 -11.99 -29.37 2.92
CA GLY A 145 -12.15 -29.08 1.49
C GLY A 145 -10.83 -28.81 0.76
N ARG A 146 -10.93 -28.50 -0.53
CA ARG A 146 -9.76 -28.34 -1.43
C ARG A 146 -9.17 -26.94 -1.43
N GLU A 147 -9.83 -25.98 -0.79
CA GLU A 147 -9.44 -24.56 -0.74
C GLU A 147 -8.67 -24.21 0.54
N GLN A 148 -8.51 -25.14 1.48
CA GLN A 148 -7.73 -24.95 2.70
C GLN A 148 -6.48 -25.83 2.67
N LEU A 149 -5.33 -25.22 2.98
CA LEU A 149 -4.08 -25.96 3.16
C LEU A 149 -4.06 -26.74 4.46
N ARG A 150 -4.52 -26.09 5.54
CA ARG A 150 -4.61 -26.64 6.89
C ARG A 150 -5.81 -26.05 7.61
N ARG A 151 -6.24 -26.73 8.69
CA ARG A 151 -7.21 -26.14 9.63
C ARG A 151 -6.58 -24.97 10.39
N PRO A 152 -7.39 -24.06 10.95
CA PRO A 152 -6.91 -23.11 11.94
C PRO A 152 -6.15 -23.85 13.06
N PRO A 153 -4.96 -23.35 13.47
CA PRO A 153 -4.16 -24.03 14.47
C PRO A 153 -4.85 -24.03 15.83
N VAL A 154 -4.53 -25.03 16.67
CA VAL A 154 -4.99 -25.11 18.06
C VAL A 154 -4.46 -23.94 18.87
N ALA A 155 -3.20 -23.57 18.65
CA ALA A 155 -2.57 -22.43 19.29
C ALA A 155 -1.47 -21.82 18.41
N ARG A 156 -1.21 -20.53 18.63
CA ARG A 156 -0.06 -19.79 18.08
C ARG A 156 0.85 -19.38 19.23
N VAL A 157 2.14 -19.57 19.06
CA VAL A 157 3.16 -19.20 20.04
C VAL A 157 4.00 -18.08 19.44
N VAL A 158 3.73 -16.85 19.87
CA VAL A 158 4.31 -15.63 19.29
C VAL A 158 5.50 -15.16 20.12
N ARG A 159 6.66 -14.99 19.48
CA ARG A 159 7.90 -14.50 20.10
C ARG A 159 8.54 -13.31 19.37
N ARG A 160 7.99 -12.92 18.22
CA ARG A 160 8.49 -11.87 17.33
C ARG A 160 7.37 -10.89 16.98
N LEU A 161 7.72 -9.67 16.59
CA LEU A 161 6.75 -8.64 16.19
C LEU A 161 6.11 -8.91 14.82
N ASP A 162 6.81 -9.60 13.93
CA ASP A 162 6.39 -9.96 12.56
C ASP A 162 5.46 -11.19 12.49
N TYR A 163 4.77 -11.53 13.57
CA TYR A 163 3.93 -12.74 13.65
C TYR A 163 2.64 -12.67 12.83
N LYS A 164 2.33 -11.51 12.24
CA LYS A 164 1.13 -11.27 11.45
C LYS A 164 1.37 -10.18 10.41
N HIS A 165 0.70 -10.30 9.27
CA HIS A 165 0.69 -9.30 8.21
C HIS A 165 -0.71 -9.15 7.64
N ASP A 166 -1.19 -7.92 7.48
CA ASP A 166 -2.48 -7.69 6.85
C ASP A 166 -2.53 -8.28 5.42
N GLY A 167 -3.67 -8.87 5.06
CA GLY A 167 -3.86 -9.55 3.78
C GLY A 167 -3.24 -10.97 3.71
N GLN A 168 -2.28 -11.30 4.56
CA GLN A 168 -1.73 -12.67 4.70
C GLN A 168 -2.32 -13.39 5.92
N GLY A 169 -2.63 -12.68 7.00
CA GLY A 169 -3.10 -13.23 8.25
C GLY A 169 -1.96 -13.46 9.24
N TYR A 170 -2.09 -14.52 10.05
CA TYR A 170 -1.05 -14.92 10.99
C TYR A 170 0.00 -15.77 10.29
N VAL A 171 1.26 -15.47 10.55
CA VAL A 171 2.40 -16.06 9.86
C VAL A 171 2.66 -17.51 10.29
N ASP A 172 2.26 -17.88 11.52
CA ASP A 172 2.35 -19.27 12.04
C ASP A 172 3.74 -19.88 11.87
N GLY A 173 4.81 -19.10 12.14
CA GLY A 173 6.20 -19.53 12.03
C GLY A 173 6.73 -19.70 10.60
N ARG A 174 6.02 -19.19 9.59
CA ARG A 174 6.41 -19.31 8.19
C ARG A 174 7.17 -18.10 7.70
N ASN A 175 8.11 -18.29 6.80
CA ASN A 175 8.77 -17.18 6.11
C ASN A 175 8.87 -17.47 4.62
N HIS A 176 9.01 -16.40 3.86
CA HIS A 176 9.18 -16.41 2.42
C HIS A 176 10.66 -16.58 2.07
N HIS A 177 10.99 -17.63 1.32
CA HIS A 177 12.35 -17.93 0.92
C HIS A 177 12.49 -18.17 -0.56
N LEU A 178 13.69 -17.93 -1.06
CA LEU A 178 14.07 -18.12 -2.45
C LEU A 178 14.22 -19.61 -2.79
N PHE A 179 13.61 -20.02 -3.89
CA PHE A 179 13.73 -21.33 -4.52
C PHE A 179 14.16 -21.21 -5.97
N VAL A 180 14.76 -22.27 -6.51
CA VAL A 180 15.08 -22.41 -7.93
C VAL A 180 14.67 -23.80 -8.43
N VAL A 181 14.03 -23.86 -9.59
CA VAL A 181 13.64 -25.10 -10.27
C VAL A 181 14.16 -25.13 -11.71
N PRO A 182 14.55 -26.30 -12.28
CA PRO A 182 14.85 -26.40 -13.70
C PRO A 182 13.63 -26.02 -14.56
N ALA A 183 13.86 -25.29 -15.65
CA ALA A 183 12.79 -24.89 -16.57
C ALA A 183 12.11 -26.07 -17.30
N THR A 184 12.73 -27.24 -17.27
CA THR A 184 12.18 -28.51 -17.78
C THR A 184 11.29 -29.25 -16.76
N GLY A 185 11.19 -28.72 -15.53
CA GLY A 185 10.60 -29.41 -14.38
C GLY A 185 11.62 -30.29 -13.62
N GLY A 186 11.20 -30.73 -12.44
CA GLY A 186 12.02 -31.45 -11.46
C GLY A 186 11.83 -30.87 -10.06
N ASP A 187 12.68 -31.29 -9.12
CA ASP A 187 12.61 -30.81 -7.74
C ASP A 187 13.11 -29.36 -7.62
N ALA A 188 12.34 -28.53 -6.90
CA ALA A 188 12.76 -27.19 -6.55
C ALA A 188 13.78 -27.23 -5.40
N LYS A 189 14.87 -26.47 -5.55
CA LYS A 189 15.90 -26.30 -4.52
C LYS A 189 15.68 -25.00 -3.76
N GLN A 190 15.54 -25.07 -2.44
CA GLN A 190 15.57 -23.90 -1.56
C GLN A 190 16.99 -23.34 -1.44
N LEU A 191 17.15 -22.03 -1.59
CA LEU A 191 18.45 -21.33 -1.53
C LEU A 191 18.62 -20.43 -0.30
N THR A 192 17.55 -20.12 0.42
CA THR A 192 17.60 -19.29 1.63
C THR A 192 16.74 -19.92 2.72
N SER A 193 17.09 -19.68 4.00
CA SER A 193 16.38 -20.22 5.15
C SER A 193 16.58 -19.32 6.38
N GLY A 194 15.70 -19.46 7.38
CA GLY A 194 15.77 -18.79 8.68
C GLY A 194 14.47 -18.06 9.04
N ALA A 195 14.48 -17.37 10.18
CA ALA A 195 13.34 -16.58 10.65
C ALA A 195 13.35 -15.14 10.07
N TRP A 196 13.26 -15.05 8.75
CA TRP A 196 13.24 -13.79 8.00
C TRP A 196 12.68 -13.99 6.58
N ASP A 197 12.14 -12.93 6.00
CA ASP A 197 11.55 -12.96 4.67
C ASP A 197 12.49 -12.42 3.58
N VAL A 198 12.60 -13.18 2.49
CA VAL A 198 13.07 -12.66 1.20
C VAL A 198 11.97 -11.76 0.65
N THR A 199 12.25 -10.46 0.57
CA THR A 199 11.26 -9.47 0.12
C THR A 199 11.28 -9.26 -1.39
N ASP A 200 12.46 -9.35 -2.01
CA ASP A 200 12.65 -9.14 -3.45
C ASP A 200 13.99 -9.73 -3.91
N TYR A 201 14.17 -10.00 -5.21
CA TYR A 201 15.38 -10.61 -5.73
C TYR A 201 15.56 -10.44 -7.26
N ASP A 202 16.78 -10.63 -7.76
CA ASP A 202 17.06 -10.69 -9.20
C ASP A 202 18.26 -11.59 -9.54
N TRP A 203 18.28 -12.12 -10.76
CA TRP A 203 19.33 -12.98 -11.27
C TRP A 203 20.56 -12.20 -11.72
N SER A 204 21.75 -12.73 -11.44
CA SER A 204 22.98 -12.24 -12.09
C SER A 204 22.93 -12.54 -13.60
N PRO A 205 23.50 -11.66 -14.46
CA PRO A 205 23.49 -11.86 -15.92
C PRO A 205 24.12 -13.17 -16.39
N ASP A 206 25.04 -13.73 -15.60
CA ASP A 206 25.71 -15.02 -15.87
C ASP A 206 24.92 -16.25 -15.38
N SER A 207 23.72 -16.06 -14.80
CA SER A 207 22.84 -17.11 -14.29
C SER A 207 23.43 -17.96 -13.14
N THR A 208 24.49 -17.49 -12.46
CA THR A 208 25.17 -18.26 -11.41
C THR A 208 24.78 -17.87 -9.98
N ARG A 209 24.24 -16.66 -9.79
CA ARG A 209 23.92 -16.08 -8.48
C ARG A 209 22.64 -15.25 -8.56
N LEU A 210 22.10 -14.89 -7.41
CA LEU A 210 21.01 -13.96 -7.26
C LEU A 210 21.39 -12.87 -6.26
N VAL A 211 20.90 -11.65 -6.47
CA VAL A 211 20.83 -10.65 -5.40
C VAL A 211 19.48 -10.81 -4.69
N VAL A 212 19.47 -10.73 -3.38
CA VAL A 212 18.31 -10.94 -2.52
C VAL A 212 18.21 -9.78 -1.52
N ALA A 213 17.02 -9.19 -1.42
CA ALA A 213 16.65 -8.23 -0.38
C ALA A 213 15.97 -8.95 0.80
N GLY A 214 16.32 -8.54 2.03
CA GLY A 214 15.68 -9.01 3.25
C GLY A 214 16.52 -8.69 4.48
N ASN A 215 16.14 -9.18 5.66
CA ASN A 215 16.94 -9.01 6.87
C ASN A 215 17.16 -10.33 7.60
N ALA A 216 18.29 -10.99 7.33
CA ALA A 216 18.68 -12.26 7.94
C ALA A 216 19.49 -12.12 9.24
N GLU A 217 19.57 -10.91 9.80
CA GLU A 217 20.33 -10.61 11.01
C GLU A 217 19.51 -10.92 12.29
N PRO A 218 20.15 -11.11 13.45
CA PRO A 218 19.44 -11.27 14.72
C PRO A 218 18.48 -10.09 14.99
N GLU A 219 17.33 -10.38 15.60
CA GLU A 219 16.29 -9.38 15.95
C GLU A 219 15.77 -8.58 14.74
N ALA A 220 15.79 -9.17 13.54
CA ALA A 220 15.29 -8.53 12.33
C ALA A 220 13.85 -7.99 12.43
N ASP A 221 12.99 -8.58 13.26
CA ASP A 221 11.62 -8.10 13.50
C ASP A 221 11.55 -6.75 14.25
N LEU A 222 12.62 -6.40 14.96
CA LEU A 222 12.76 -5.12 15.66
C LEU A 222 13.44 -4.04 14.79
N GLN A 223 13.87 -4.41 13.58
CA GLN A 223 14.63 -3.55 12.69
C GLN A 223 13.80 -3.14 11.48
N ARG A 224 13.93 -1.88 11.08
CA ARG A 224 13.31 -1.38 9.84
C ARG A 224 14.19 -1.63 8.61
N GLU A 225 15.50 -1.71 8.81
CA GLU A 225 16.43 -1.87 7.72
C GLU A 225 16.39 -3.26 7.09
N LEU A 226 16.66 -3.28 5.81
CA LEU A 226 16.89 -4.45 4.98
C LEU A 226 18.31 -4.39 4.41
N ASN A 227 18.76 -5.53 3.94
CA ASN A 227 20.10 -5.79 3.46
C ASN A 227 20.06 -6.45 2.08
N LEU A 228 21.14 -6.27 1.32
CA LEU A 228 21.38 -6.97 0.07
C LEU A 228 22.32 -8.15 0.31
N TYR A 229 21.91 -9.32 -0.14
CA TYR A 229 22.70 -10.54 -0.10
C TYR A 229 22.94 -11.08 -1.51
N LEU A 230 24.14 -11.58 -1.78
CA LEU A 230 24.37 -12.49 -2.89
C LEU A 230 24.11 -13.92 -2.41
N VAL A 231 23.33 -14.65 -3.19
CA VAL A 231 23.03 -16.07 -2.96
C VAL A 231 23.43 -16.86 -4.20
N ASP A 232 24.27 -17.87 -4.05
CA ASP A 232 24.65 -18.77 -5.15
C ASP A 232 23.73 -19.99 -5.24
N LEU A 233 23.87 -20.77 -6.33
CA LEU A 233 23.09 -21.99 -6.53
C LEU A 233 23.43 -23.12 -5.55
N GLN A 234 24.50 -22.98 -4.76
CA GLN A 234 24.88 -23.86 -3.67
C GLN A 234 24.25 -23.45 -2.33
N ALA A 235 23.49 -22.35 -2.31
CA ALA A 235 22.87 -21.72 -1.14
C ALA A 235 23.88 -21.02 -0.20
N ASN A 236 25.06 -20.66 -0.69
CA ASN A 236 25.96 -19.80 0.06
C ASN A 236 25.44 -18.36 -0.01
N ARG A 237 25.41 -17.68 1.15
CA ARG A 237 24.93 -16.31 1.31
C ARG A 237 26.07 -15.38 1.71
N LEU A 238 26.23 -14.27 0.99
CA LEU A 238 27.18 -13.20 1.29
C LEU A 238 26.44 -11.87 1.40
N ARG A 239 26.56 -11.16 2.52
CA ARG A 239 26.01 -9.80 2.66
C ARG A 239 26.87 -8.81 1.89
N LEU A 240 26.26 -8.06 0.96
CA LEU A 240 26.91 -6.98 0.21
C LEU A 240 26.92 -5.66 0.98
N GLY A 241 25.90 -5.45 1.80
CA GLY A 241 25.66 -4.20 2.53
C GLY A 241 24.17 -4.06 2.85
N GLY A 242 23.79 -2.90 3.37
CA GLY A 242 22.41 -2.59 3.70
C GLY A 242 22.32 -1.39 4.65
N GLY A 243 21.30 -1.38 5.50
CA GLY A 243 20.96 -0.21 6.32
C GLY A 243 19.92 0.70 5.67
N PHE A 244 19.17 0.17 4.70
CA PHE A 244 18.13 0.89 3.97
C PHE A 244 16.79 0.18 4.12
N TYR A 245 15.70 0.92 4.04
CA TYR A 245 14.39 0.33 3.74
C TYR A 245 14.29 0.16 2.21
N LEU A 246 14.87 -0.92 1.68
CA LEU A 246 15.06 -1.10 0.22
C LEU A 246 14.06 -2.06 -0.43
N SER A 247 13.87 -1.91 -1.74
CA SER A 247 13.08 -2.80 -2.60
C SER A 247 13.66 -2.88 -4.01
N SER A 248 13.18 -3.86 -4.78
CA SER A 248 13.42 -3.97 -6.23
C SER A 248 14.90 -3.97 -6.62
N PRO A 249 15.75 -4.81 -6.00
CA PRO A 249 17.13 -4.94 -6.41
C PRO A 249 17.21 -5.59 -7.79
N ILE A 250 17.88 -4.94 -8.75
CA ILE A 250 18.10 -5.48 -10.09
C ILE A 250 19.56 -5.38 -10.51
N TRP A 251 20.07 -6.41 -11.18
CA TRP A 251 21.41 -6.44 -11.72
C TRP A 251 21.56 -5.55 -12.95
N SER A 252 22.69 -4.86 -13.06
CA SER A 252 23.08 -4.23 -14.32
C SER A 252 23.29 -5.32 -15.39
N PRO A 253 22.97 -5.06 -16.67
CA PRO A 253 23.21 -6.01 -17.75
C PRO A 253 24.68 -6.47 -17.86
N LYS A 254 25.61 -5.64 -17.39
CA LYS A 254 27.07 -5.91 -17.38
C LYS A 254 27.51 -6.79 -16.22
N GLY A 255 26.69 -6.97 -15.20
CA GLY A 255 27.04 -7.78 -14.03
C GLY A 255 27.98 -7.08 -13.04
N ASP A 256 28.06 -5.75 -13.08
CA ASP A 256 29.02 -4.97 -12.30
C ASP A 256 28.38 -4.11 -11.21
N GLN A 257 27.05 -3.93 -11.24
CA GLN A 257 26.30 -3.06 -10.35
C GLN A 257 24.93 -3.66 -10.02
N ILE A 258 24.38 -3.27 -8.88
CA ILE A 258 22.99 -3.53 -8.50
C ILE A 258 22.28 -2.18 -8.34
N ALA A 259 21.15 -2.00 -9.00
CA ALA A 259 20.23 -0.89 -8.72
C ALA A 259 19.16 -1.32 -7.72
N PHE A 260 18.66 -0.39 -6.91
CA PHE A 260 17.55 -0.64 -5.98
C PHE A 260 16.83 0.65 -5.63
N ILE A 261 15.61 0.54 -5.10
CA ILE A 261 14.84 1.65 -4.57
C ILE A 261 15.03 1.71 -3.06
N ALA A 262 15.30 2.89 -2.50
CA ALA A 262 15.30 3.13 -1.05
C ALA A 262 15.16 4.62 -0.73
N PRO A 263 14.51 5.01 0.37
CA PRO A 263 14.63 6.36 0.91
C PRO A 263 16.06 6.64 1.39
N ASN A 264 16.43 7.91 1.48
CA ASN A 264 17.72 8.32 2.04
C ASN A 264 17.68 8.38 3.58
N GLY A 265 17.59 7.20 4.20
CA GLY A 265 17.46 7.04 5.64
C GLY A 265 16.33 6.06 6.00
N LEU A 266 16.02 5.94 7.28
CA LEU A 266 15.00 5.01 7.78
C LEU A 266 13.71 5.69 8.26
N ASP A 267 13.72 7.01 8.43
CA ASP A 267 12.55 7.80 8.82
C ASP A 267 11.38 7.60 7.86
N VAL A 268 10.15 7.76 8.37
CA VAL A 268 8.94 7.82 7.56
C VAL A 268 8.78 9.19 6.90
N GLY A 269 8.07 9.23 5.78
CA GLY A 269 7.88 10.43 4.97
C GLY A 269 9.06 10.82 4.07
N LEU A 270 10.23 10.17 4.15
CA LEU A 270 11.38 10.37 3.24
C LEU A 270 11.13 9.77 1.87
N LEU A 271 11.27 10.52 0.76
CA LEU A 271 10.95 10.04 -0.58
C LEU A 271 11.80 8.82 -0.98
N GLU A 272 11.17 7.82 -1.58
CA GLU A 272 11.85 6.69 -2.21
C GLU A 272 12.74 7.20 -3.35
N ARG A 273 14.00 6.78 -3.37
CA ARG A 273 15.01 7.19 -4.37
C ARG A 273 15.60 5.98 -5.08
N LEU A 274 16.18 6.20 -6.26
CA LEU A 274 16.90 5.18 -7.00
C LEU A 274 18.39 5.23 -6.67
N TRP A 275 18.95 4.09 -6.29
CA TRP A 275 20.35 3.90 -5.92
C TRP A 275 21.03 2.88 -6.83
N VAL A 276 22.35 3.00 -6.94
CA VAL A 276 23.22 1.97 -7.52
C VAL A 276 24.37 1.66 -6.59
N VAL A 277 24.75 0.38 -6.48
CA VAL A 277 25.92 -0.08 -5.72
C VAL A 277 26.85 -0.89 -6.63
N PRO A 278 28.13 -0.52 -6.79
CA PRO A 278 29.11 -1.30 -7.54
C PRO A 278 29.55 -2.55 -6.77
N LEU A 279 29.70 -3.67 -7.48
CA LEU A 279 30.23 -4.92 -6.90
C LEU A 279 31.73 -4.90 -6.66
N SER A 280 32.44 -3.95 -7.29
CA SER A 280 33.86 -3.69 -7.02
C SER A 280 34.10 -2.98 -5.67
N GLY A 281 33.04 -2.54 -4.99
CA GLY A 281 33.10 -1.74 -3.76
C GLY A 281 32.84 -0.24 -4.00
N GLY A 282 32.98 0.58 -2.95
CA GLY A 282 32.79 2.05 -3.02
C GLY A 282 31.47 2.58 -2.46
N GLY A 283 30.57 1.70 -2.02
CA GLY A 283 29.29 2.06 -1.40
C GLY A 283 28.18 2.45 -2.38
N PRO A 284 26.93 2.59 -1.90
CA PRO A 284 25.80 2.95 -2.74
C PRO A 284 25.80 4.45 -3.10
N ARG A 285 25.30 4.77 -4.29
CA ARG A 285 25.15 6.14 -4.81
C ARG A 285 23.71 6.39 -5.25
N CYS A 286 23.11 7.46 -4.75
CA CYS A 286 21.77 7.88 -5.13
C CYS A 286 21.81 8.60 -6.49
N LEU A 287 21.06 8.10 -7.47
CA LEU A 287 20.94 8.71 -8.79
C LEU A 287 19.90 9.83 -8.83
N THR A 288 18.91 9.78 -7.94
CA THR A 288 17.77 10.72 -7.92
C THR A 288 17.79 11.62 -6.68
N ALA A 289 18.97 12.00 -6.20
CA ALA A 289 19.13 12.80 -4.98
C ALA A 289 18.44 14.17 -5.09
N ASP A 290 18.56 14.83 -6.25
CA ASP A 290 17.99 16.15 -6.52
C ASP A 290 16.57 16.09 -7.11
N PHE A 291 15.99 14.90 -7.26
CA PHE A 291 14.66 14.69 -7.84
C PHE A 291 13.60 14.62 -6.73
N ASP A 292 12.87 15.71 -6.51
CA ASP A 292 11.89 15.86 -5.42
C ASP A 292 10.52 15.19 -5.70
N GLN A 293 10.56 13.95 -6.19
CA GLN A 293 9.40 13.08 -6.39
C GLN A 293 9.76 11.65 -5.97
N ALA A 294 8.81 10.94 -5.36
CA ALA A 294 9.03 9.58 -4.92
C ALA A 294 9.13 8.62 -6.11
N VAL A 295 10.14 7.74 -6.09
CA VAL A 295 10.31 6.62 -7.03
C VAL A 295 9.33 5.50 -6.67
N ASN A 296 8.05 5.73 -6.90
CA ASN A 296 6.95 4.81 -6.61
C ASN A 296 5.67 5.19 -7.40
N ASP A 297 4.60 4.43 -7.18
CA ASP A 297 3.22 4.82 -7.51
C ASP A 297 2.41 4.98 -6.23
N SER A 298 2.01 6.22 -5.92
CA SER A 298 1.29 6.59 -4.69
C SER A 298 -0.15 7.07 -4.93
N VAL A 299 -0.60 7.11 -6.20
CA VAL A 299 -1.96 7.52 -6.55
C VAL A 299 -2.93 6.37 -6.27
N ILE A 300 -3.85 6.56 -5.32
CA ILE A 300 -4.74 5.48 -4.87
C ILE A 300 -5.94 5.28 -5.80
N ASN A 301 -6.45 4.04 -5.82
CA ASN A 301 -7.79 3.72 -6.30
C ASN A 301 -8.41 2.54 -5.54
N ASP A 302 -9.64 2.20 -5.88
CA ASP A 302 -10.36 1.03 -5.38
C ASP A 302 -10.56 -0.05 -6.46
N MET A 303 -9.91 0.06 -7.62
CA MET A 303 -10.09 -0.87 -8.73
C MET A 303 -9.16 -2.09 -8.67
N ARG A 304 -7.98 -1.93 -8.05
CA ARG A 304 -6.97 -2.99 -7.91
C ARG A 304 -6.17 -2.81 -6.63
N ALA A 305 -5.58 -3.89 -6.13
CA ALA A 305 -4.50 -3.80 -5.14
C ALA A 305 -3.21 -3.35 -5.84
N GLY A 306 -2.28 -2.75 -5.09
CA GLY A 306 -0.95 -2.42 -5.61
C GLY A 306 -0.07 -3.65 -5.75
N HIS A 307 0.99 -3.53 -6.54
CA HIS A 307 2.11 -4.48 -6.61
C HIS A 307 3.44 -3.73 -6.50
N ALA A 308 4.55 -4.46 -6.41
CA ALA A 308 5.89 -3.88 -6.30
C ALA A 308 6.20 -2.92 -7.46
N THR A 309 6.93 -1.84 -7.17
CA THR A 309 7.38 -0.87 -8.17
C THR A 309 8.47 -1.49 -9.03
N ARG A 310 8.22 -1.61 -10.33
CA ARG A 310 9.21 -2.14 -11.27
C ARG A 310 10.23 -1.07 -11.64
N ILE A 311 11.49 -1.49 -11.77
CA ILE A 311 12.56 -0.73 -12.41
C ILE A 311 13.23 -1.59 -13.48
N CYS A 312 13.70 -0.95 -14.56
CA CYS A 312 14.29 -1.65 -15.71
C CYS A 312 15.55 -0.95 -16.21
N TRP A 313 16.65 -1.70 -16.37
CA TRP A 313 17.83 -1.19 -17.09
C TRP A 313 17.57 -1.14 -18.61
N THR A 314 18.14 -0.14 -19.27
CA THR A 314 18.45 -0.22 -20.71
C THR A 314 19.40 -1.38 -21.00
N ALA A 315 19.35 -1.96 -22.19
CA ALA A 315 20.25 -3.06 -22.59
C ALA A 315 21.74 -2.69 -22.49
N GLU A 316 22.06 -1.42 -22.74
CA GLU A 316 23.41 -0.84 -22.67
C GLU A 316 23.92 -0.70 -21.22
N GLY A 317 23.01 -0.76 -20.24
CA GLY A 317 23.29 -0.57 -18.83
C GLY A 317 23.75 0.84 -18.47
N ASP A 318 23.27 1.87 -19.17
CA ASP A 318 23.62 3.28 -18.94
C ASP A 318 22.46 4.12 -18.39
N ARG A 319 21.22 3.60 -18.44
CA ARG A 319 20.01 4.25 -17.92
C ARG A 319 19.02 3.27 -17.30
N ILE A 320 18.24 3.75 -16.32
CA ILE A 320 17.26 2.96 -15.57
C ILE A 320 15.90 3.65 -15.65
N TYR A 321 14.85 2.91 -16.03
CA TYR A 321 13.45 3.34 -16.04
C TYR A 321 12.78 3.03 -14.71
N PHE A 322 11.89 3.92 -14.26
CA PHE A 322 11.15 3.81 -13.00
C PHE A 322 9.84 4.60 -13.03
N LEU A 323 8.91 4.30 -12.11
CA LEU A 323 7.73 5.15 -11.88
C LEU A 323 8.05 6.27 -10.90
N ALA A 324 7.51 7.46 -11.13
CA ALA A 324 7.57 8.56 -10.18
C ALA A 324 6.20 9.19 -9.94
N SER A 325 5.93 9.49 -8.67
CA SER A 325 4.70 10.14 -8.23
C SER A 325 4.85 11.67 -8.20
N GLY A 326 4.04 12.36 -9.01
CA GLY A 326 3.88 13.80 -9.00
C GLY A 326 2.49 14.22 -8.49
N PRO A 327 2.12 15.51 -8.55
CA PRO A 327 0.83 16.01 -8.07
C PRO A 327 -0.37 15.36 -8.78
N GLY A 328 -1.03 14.43 -8.10
CA GLY A 328 -2.18 13.67 -8.58
C GLY A 328 -1.89 12.72 -9.76
N VAL A 329 -0.63 12.44 -10.09
CA VAL A 329 -0.26 11.63 -11.28
C VAL A 329 0.91 10.70 -10.97
N THR A 330 1.04 9.65 -11.77
CA THR A 330 2.22 8.78 -11.79
C THR A 330 2.72 8.66 -13.23
N GLY A 331 4.00 8.94 -13.46
CA GLY A 331 4.64 8.90 -14.77
C GLY A 331 5.84 7.95 -14.84
N ILE A 332 6.18 7.48 -16.03
CA ILE A 332 7.41 6.74 -16.30
C ILE A 332 8.53 7.74 -16.50
N HIS A 333 9.60 7.57 -15.74
CA HIS A 333 10.82 8.37 -15.81
C HIS A 333 12.02 7.47 -16.08
N SER A 334 13.13 8.08 -16.47
CA SER A 334 14.40 7.40 -16.58
C SER A 334 15.54 8.27 -16.05
N VAL A 335 16.60 7.65 -15.52
CA VAL A 335 17.80 8.34 -15.03
C VAL A 335 19.04 7.63 -15.51
N ASP A 336 20.04 8.39 -15.97
CA ASP A 336 21.35 7.82 -16.29
C ASP A 336 22.27 7.74 -15.07
N LEU A 337 23.45 7.15 -15.27
CA LEU A 337 24.44 7.03 -14.23
C LEU A 337 25.01 8.37 -13.74
N GLN A 338 24.74 9.50 -14.41
CA GLN A 338 25.14 10.85 -13.97
C GLN A 338 24.04 11.55 -13.16
N GLY A 339 22.83 10.99 -13.10
CA GLY A 339 21.69 11.57 -12.39
C GLY A 339 20.77 12.43 -13.28
N ASP A 340 20.89 12.35 -14.61
CA ASP A 340 20.02 13.10 -15.53
C ASP A 340 18.65 12.42 -15.68
N VAL A 341 17.68 12.88 -14.89
CA VAL A 341 16.29 12.38 -14.86
C VAL A 341 15.48 12.97 -16.03
N ARG A 342 14.69 12.13 -16.70
CA ARG A 342 13.78 12.53 -17.78
C ARG A 342 12.41 11.88 -17.60
N GLU A 343 11.35 12.61 -17.92
CA GLU A 343 10.00 12.04 -18.06
C GLU A 343 9.86 11.40 -19.44
N GLU A 344 9.55 10.11 -19.47
CA GLU A 344 9.43 9.30 -20.69
C GLU A 344 7.96 9.17 -21.12
N ALA A 345 7.06 9.01 -20.15
CA ALA A 345 5.61 9.00 -20.37
C ALA A 345 4.88 9.54 -19.14
N GLY A 346 3.88 10.39 -19.34
CA GLY A 346 3.08 10.92 -18.25
C GLY A 346 1.75 11.49 -18.71
N GLY A 347 1.36 12.64 -18.16
CA GLY A 347 0.05 13.27 -18.38
C GLY A 347 -0.91 13.08 -17.20
N ARG A 348 -2.17 13.55 -17.35
CA ARG A 348 -3.22 13.51 -16.32
C ARG A 348 -3.79 12.10 -16.16
N ARG A 349 -2.95 11.19 -15.65
CA ARG A 349 -3.25 9.78 -15.45
C ARG A 349 -2.32 9.18 -14.40
N ARG A 350 -2.65 7.97 -13.98
CA ARG A 350 -1.80 7.11 -13.16
C ARG A 350 -1.24 5.99 -14.04
N ILE A 351 0.07 5.98 -14.25
CA ILE A 351 0.79 4.82 -14.79
C ILE A 351 1.26 3.96 -13.60
N TYR A 352 0.81 2.70 -13.54
CA TYR A 352 0.99 1.84 -12.34
C TYR A 352 1.81 0.57 -12.60
N ASP A 353 2.02 0.20 -13.86
CA ASP A 353 2.94 -0.87 -14.25
C ASP A 353 3.51 -0.59 -15.64
N PHE A 354 4.74 -1.04 -15.89
CA PHE A 354 5.38 -0.90 -17.19
C PHE A 354 6.46 -1.94 -17.41
N ASP A 355 6.83 -2.15 -18.67
CA ASP A 355 8.03 -2.90 -19.03
C ASP A 355 8.68 -2.29 -20.26
N VAL A 356 9.99 -2.52 -20.42
CA VAL A 356 10.79 -1.94 -21.49
C VAL A 356 11.60 -3.03 -22.20
N ALA A 357 11.48 -3.11 -23.52
CA ALA A 357 12.29 -4.00 -24.34
C ALA A 357 12.46 -3.44 -25.75
N SER A 358 13.66 -3.56 -26.33
CA SER A 358 13.94 -3.21 -27.74
C SER A 358 13.43 -1.82 -28.17
N GLY A 359 13.55 -0.81 -27.30
CA GLY A 359 13.09 0.56 -27.56
C GLY A 359 11.57 0.76 -27.50
N VAL A 360 10.82 -0.25 -27.04
CA VAL A 360 9.38 -0.20 -26.78
C VAL A 360 9.16 -0.10 -25.27
N ILE A 361 8.26 0.78 -24.86
CA ILE A 361 7.71 0.80 -23.49
C ILE A 361 6.25 0.38 -23.58
N ALA A 362 5.88 -0.70 -22.90
CA ALA A 362 4.47 -1.08 -22.71
C ALA A 362 4.09 -0.78 -21.27
N PHE A 363 2.93 -0.16 -21.06
CA PHE A 363 2.54 0.26 -19.72
C PHE A 363 1.04 0.21 -19.51
N CYS A 364 0.66 -0.02 -18.27
CA CYS A 364 -0.71 0.03 -17.82
C CYS A 364 -0.99 1.40 -17.20
N ALA A 365 -2.02 2.08 -17.69
CA ALA A 365 -2.42 3.37 -17.16
C ALA A 365 -3.93 3.49 -16.99
N SER A 366 -4.34 4.12 -15.90
CA SER A 366 -5.72 4.53 -15.62
C SER A 366 -5.81 6.04 -15.58
N ASP A 367 -6.96 6.58 -15.95
CA ASP A 367 -7.28 8.00 -15.83
C ASP A 367 -8.62 8.15 -15.10
N ALA A 368 -9.14 9.38 -14.98
CA ALA A 368 -10.40 9.62 -14.30
C ALA A 368 -11.61 8.91 -14.92
N SER A 369 -11.53 8.56 -16.21
CA SER A 369 -12.62 7.99 -17.00
C SER A 369 -12.50 6.48 -17.22
N SER A 370 -11.29 5.91 -17.06
CA SER A 370 -11.02 4.49 -17.30
C SER A 370 -10.26 3.83 -16.15
N PRO A 371 -10.69 2.63 -15.69
CA PRO A 371 -10.02 1.92 -14.60
C PRO A 371 -8.63 1.41 -14.99
N GLY A 372 -8.28 1.31 -16.27
CA GLY A 372 -6.94 0.91 -16.70
C GLY A 372 -6.92 0.26 -18.08
N GLU A 373 -5.94 0.64 -18.90
CA GLU A 373 -5.73 0.13 -20.26
C GLU A 373 -4.24 -0.10 -20.55
N LEU A 374 -3.97 -0.92 -21.56
CA LEU A 374 -2.63 -1.09 -22.10
C LEU A 374 -2.30 0.05 -23.06
N PHE A 375 -1.13 0.64 -22.89
CA PHE A 375 -0.54 1.61 -23.78
C PHE A 375 0.84 1.14 -24.23
N MET A 376 1.28 1.68 -25.36
CA MET A 376 2.63 1.52 -25.87
C MET A 376 3.21 2.86 -26.25
N LEU A 377 4.51 3.02 -26.02
CA LEU A 377 5.30 4.13 -26.49
C LEU A 377 6.49 3.61 -27.30
N THR A 378 6.62 4.08 -28.54
CA THR A 378 7.76 3.75 -29.42
C THR A 378 8.20 5.00 -30.16
N HIS A 379 9.50 5.33 -30.11
CA HIS A 379 10.06 6.52 -30.78
C HIS A 379 9.27 7.83 -30.48
N GLY A 380 8.78 7.99 -29.25
CA GLY A 380 7.97 9.15 -28.83
C GLY A 380 6.50 9.13 -29.28
N ALA A 381 6.06 8.11 -30.02
CA ALA A 381 4.68 7.93 -30.42
C ALA A 381 3.95 6.96 -29.50
N GLU A 382 2.90 7.45 -28.84
CA GLU A 382 2.07 6.68 -27.93
C GLU A 382 0.78 6.16 -28.59
N ALA A 383 0.38 4.93 -28.27
CA ALA A 383 -0.90 4.35 -28.68
C ALA A 383 -1.58 3.58 -27.54
N ARG A 384 -2.90 3.76 -27.39
CA ARG A 384 -3.76 2.88 -26.58
C ARG A 384 -4.01 1.57 -27.34
N VAL A 385 -3.74 0.45 -26.69
CA VAL A 385 -3.75 -0.89 -27.30
C VAL A 385 -5.04 -1.65 -27.02
N THR A 386 -5.66 -1.42 -25.86
CA THR A 386 -6.87 -2.11 -25.42
C THR A 386 -8.03 -1.16 -25.14
N ASP A 387 -9.25 -1.68 -25.23
CA ASP A 387 -10.45 -1.11 -24.63
C ASP A 387 -11.17 -2.23 -23.89
N LEU A 388 -10.75 -2.47 -22.64
CA LEU A 388 -11.22 -3.61 -21.84
C LEU A 388 -12.61 -3.40 -21.25
N ASN A 389 -13.07 -2.15 -21.18
CA ASN A 389 -14.34 -1.77 -20.56
C ASN A 389 -15.22 -0.95 -21.50
N PRO A 390 -15.52 -1.42 -22.74
CA PRO A 390 -16.26 -0.62 -23.72
C PRO A 390 -17.69 -0.30 -23.29
N TRP A 391 -18.25 -1.08 -22.36
CA TRP A 391 -19.57 -0.83 -21.79
C TRP A 391 -19.64 0.46 -20.95
N LEU A 392 -18.49 0.97 -20.49
CA LEU A 392 -18.40 2.19 -19.69
C LEU A 392 -18.71 3.43 -20.54
N HIS A 393 -18.53 3.37 -21.86
CA HIS A 393 -18.85 4.45 -22.80
C HIS A 393 -20.35 4.80 -22.82
N ASP A 394 -21.21 3.85 -22.43
CA ASP A 394 -22.67 4.03 -22.32
C ASP A 394 -23.11 4.45 -20.91
N ARG A 395 -22.16 4.71 -20.00
CA ARG A 395 -22.40 5.13 -18.62
C ARG A 395 -22.05 6.59 -18.41
N TYR A 396 -22.70 7.20 -17.43
CA TYR A 396 -22.25 8.46 -16.88
C TYR A 396 -21.03 8.21 -15.99
N VAL A 397 -19.93 8.87 -16.33
CA VAL A 397 -18.71 8.96 -15.53
C VAL A 397 -18.48 10.43 -15.27
N ALA A 398 -18.39 10.82 -14.00
CA ALA A 398 -18.14 12.20 -13.62
C ALA A 398 -16.68 12.56 -13.89
N GLU A 399 -16.47 13.65 -14.62
CA GLU A 399 -15.14 14.20 -14.88
C GLU A 399 -14.67 15.05 -13.69
N PRO A 400 -13.45 14.85 -13.16
CA PRO A 400 -12.92 15.66 -12.08
C PRO A 400 -12.63 17.10 -12.48
N GLU A 401 -13.20 18.04 -11.73
CA GLU A 401 -12.82 19.45 -11.79
C GLU A 401 -11.71 19.72 -10.76
N GLN A 402 -10.51 20.04 -11.23
CA GLN A 402 -9.37 20.33 -10.36
C GLN A 402 -9.47 21.74 -9.77
N HIS A 403 -9.18 21.85 -8.47
CA HIS A 403 -9.17 23.08 -7.71
C HIS A 403 -7.89 23.21 -6.90
N TYR A 404 -7.49 24.45 -6.65
CA TYR A 404 -6.40 24.77 -5.74
C TYR A 404 -6.91 25.59 -4.56
N PHE A 405 -6.33 25.32 -3.41
CA PHE A 405 -6.65 25.97 -2.15
C PHE A 405 -5.38 26.52 -1.52
N THR A 406 -5.57 27.46 -0.60
CA THR A 406 -4.48 28.00 0.21
C THR A 406 -4.77 27.68 1.65
N ALA A 407 -3.87 26.94 2.30
CA ALA A 407 -3.91 26.71 3.74
C ALA A 407 -3.73 28.05 4.48
N PRO A 408 -4.20 28.19 5.74
CA PRO A 408 -4.05 29.43 6.51
C PRO A 408 -2.59 29.91 6.68
N ASP A 409 -1.63 29.00 6.64
CA ASP A 409 -0.18 29.29 6.73
C ASP A 409 0.50 29.41 5.35
N GLY A 410 -0.27 29.45 4.27
CA GLY A 410 0.20 29.79 2.92
C GLY A 410 0.54 28.60 2.02
N TRP A 411 0.43 27.35 2.50
CA TRP A 411 0.62 26.18 1.64
C TRP A 411 -0.41 26.13 0.51
N ARG A 412 0.05 25.83 -0.70
CA ARG A 412 -0.85 25.53 -1.82
C ARG A 412 -1.26 24.06 -1.76
N LEU A 413 -2.56 23.82 -1.78
CA LEU A 413 -3.18 22.50 -1.72
C LEU A 413 -3.94 22.23 -3.02
N GLU A 414 -4.12 20.97 -3.35
CA GLU A 414 -4.82 20.52 -4.55
C GLU A 414 -5.98 19.58 -4.17
N GLY A 415 -7.10 19.72 -4.88
CA GLY A 415 -8.22 18.80 -4.78
C GLY A 415 -9.10 18.82 -6.02
N TRP A 416 -10.16 18.03 -5.98
CA TRP A 416 -11.05 17.79 -7.11
C TRP A 416 -12.51 17.71 -6.68
N ILE A 417 -13.40 18.03 -7.61
CA ILE A 417 -14.84 17.84 -7.46
C ILE A 417 -15.35 16.92 -8.56
N LEU A 418 -16.15 15.91 -8.17
CA LEU A 418 -17.07 15.22 -9.08
C LEU A 418 -18.47 15.80 -8.91
N LYS A 419 -19.10 16.12 -10.03
CA LYS A 419 -20.49 16.58 -10.06
C LYS A 419 -21.43 15.40 -10.33
N PRO A 420 -22.67 15.45 -9.84
CA PRO A 420 -23.66 14.45 -10.19
C PRO A 420 -24.16 14.61 -11.62
N GLN A 421 -24.78 13.55 -12.13
CA GLN A 421 -25.35 13.56 -13.47
C GLN A 421 -26.42 14.65 -13.62
N GLY A 422 -26.32 15.45 -14.68
CA GLY A 422 -27.28 16.53 -14.94
C GLY A 422 -27.20 17.67 -13.93
N HIS A 423 -26.03 17.90 -13.33
CA HIS A 423 -25.79 19.03 -12.44
C HIS A 423 -26.27 20.37 -13.04
N ASP A 424 -27.03 21.10 -12.25
CA ASP A 424 -27.59 22.42 -12.53
C ASP A 424 -26.91 23.44 -11.60
N PRO A 425 -26.13 24.40 -12.12
CA PRO A 425 -25.42 25.37 -11.28
C PRO A 425 -26.33 26.31 -10.48
N ASP A 426 -27.63 26.36 -10.80
CA ASP A 426 -28.62 27.18 -10.07
C ASP A 426 -29.25 26.43 -8.89
N ARG A 427 -28.86 25.17 -8.66
CA ARG A 427 -29.33 24.32 -7.55
C ARG A 427 -28.19 24.00 -6.60
N VAL A 428 -28.55 23.56 -5.39
CA VAL A 428 -27.59 23.14 -4.36
C VAL A 428 -27.69 21.64 -4.09
N TYR A 429 -26.55 21.01 -3.87
CA TYR A 429 -26.42 19.56 -3.82
C TYR A 429 -25.89 19.08 -2.46
N PRO A 430 -26.36 17.91 -1.98
CA PRO A 430 -25.70 17.24 -0.88
C PRO A 430 -24.27 16.88 -1.30
N THR A 431 -23.31 17.08 -0.41
CA THR A 431 -21.88 16.96 -0.75
C THR A 431 -21.18 16.00 0.20
N VAL A 432 -20.37 15.09 -0.34
CA VAL A 432 -19.54 14.17 0.44
C VAL A 432 -18.08 14.56 0.28
N LEU A 433 -17.41 14.83 1.40
CA LEU A 433 -15.95 14.98 1.49
C LEU A 433 -15.32 13.59 1.69
N GLU A 434 -14.45 13.16 0.78
CA GLU A 434 -13.72 11.89 0.86
C GLU A 434 -12.23 12.11 1.14
N ILE A 435 -11.70 11.35 2.10
CA ILE A 435 -10.35 11.51 2.64
C ILE A 435 -9.55 10.22 2.43
N HIS A 436 -8.39 10.34 1.77
CA HIS A 436 -7.57 9.18 1.44
C HIS A 436 -6.86 8.59 2.68
N GLY A 437 -6.50 7.31 2.57
CA GLY A 437 -5.63 6.61 3.53
C GLY A 437 -4.15 6.96 3.33
N GLY A 438 -3.26 6.44 4.19
CA GLY A 438 -1.82 6.72 4.12
C GLY A 438 -1.24 7.01 5.52
N PRO A 439 -0.74 8.23 5.79
CA PRO A 439 -1.08 9.48 5.11
C PRO A 439 -0.25 9.78 3.86
N HIS A 440 0.84 9.04 3.61
CA HIS A 440 1.75 9.24 2.47
C HIS A 440 1.26 8.58 1.17
N ALA A 441 -0.01 8.79 0.85
CA ALA A 441 -0.59 8.45 -0.44
C ALA A 441 -1.22 9.70 -1.05
N GLN A 442 -1.87 9.59 -2.21
CA GLN A 442 -2.59 10.72 -2.79
C GLN A 442 -3.79 10.29 -3.64
N TYR A 443 -4.83 11.10 -3.64
CA TYR A 443 -5.81 11.10 -4.74
C TYR A 443 -5.21 11.73 -6.00
N GLY A 444 -5.88 11.54 -7.13
CA GLY A 444 -5.40 12.11 -8.39
C GLY A 444 -6.23 11.71 -9.60
N TRP A 445 -5.55 11.65 -10.74
CA TRP A 445 -6.09 11.29 -12.04
C TRP A 445 -6.19 9.77 -12.22
N SER A 446 -7.09 9.14 -11.45
CA SER A 446 -7.41 7.72 -11.57
C SER A 446 -8.90 7.49 -11.34
N PHE A 447 -9.46 6.50 -12.01
CA PHE A 447 -10.83 6.06 -11.81
C PHE A 447 -10.99 5.48 -10.40
N PHE A 448 -12.05 5.89 -9.71
CA PHE A 448 -12.36 5.47 -8.35
C PHE A 448 -13.86 5.16 -8.29
N HIS A 449 -14.21 3.86 -8.21
CA HIS A 449 -15.59 3.40 -8.35
C HIS A 449 -16.49 3.95 -7.26
N GLU A 450 -16.06 3.98 -6.01
CA GLU A 450 -16.80 4.57 -4.90
C GLU A 450 -17.17 6.05 -5.15
N LEU A 451 -16.21 6.87 -5.59
CA LEU A 451 -16.47 8.29 -5.87
C LEU A 451 -17.44 8.46 -7.05
N GLN A 452 -17.29 7.64 -8.09
CA GLN A 452 -18.18 7.63 -9.26
C GLN A 452 -19.60 7.17 -8.91
N ILE A 453 -19.74 6.25 -7.95
CA ILE A 453 -21.04 5.81 -7.43
C ILE A 453 -21.72 6.91 -6.64
N LEU A 454 -20.99 7.59 -5.74
CA LEU A 454 -21.56 8.71 -4.99
C LEU A 454 -22.02 9.84 -5.93
N ALA A 455 -21.20 10.19 -6.93
CA ALA A 455 -21.60 11.14 -7.96
C ALA A 455 -22.85 10.67 -8.74
N SER A 456 -22.89 9.39 -9.11
CA SER A 456 -24.04 8.77 -9.80
C SER A 456 -25.31 8.72 -8.95
N MET A 457 -25.19 8.69 -7.63
CA MET A 457 -26.31 8.76 -6.69
C MET A 457 -26.87 10.17 -6.52
N GLY A 458 -26.19 11.21 -7.00
CA GLY A 458 -26.66 12.60 -6.89
C GLY A 458 -25.85 13.49 -5.95
N PHE A 459 -24.76 12.98 -5.38
CA PHE A 459 -23.87 13.77 -4.53
C PHE A 459 -22.87 14.58 -5.35
N VAL A 460 -22.52 15.76 -4.87
CA VAL A 460 -21.22 16.36 -5.21
C VAL A 460 -20.15 15.65 -4.36
N VAL A 461 -19.04 15.24 -4.96
CA VAL A 461 -17.95 14.56 -4.23
C VAL A 461 -16.74 15.46 -4.25
N PHE A 462 -16.27 15.87 -3.08
CA PHE A 462 -15.05 16.66 -2.91
C PHE A 462 -13.97 15.78 -2.28
N TYR A 463 -12.78 15.77 -2.87
CA TYR A 463 -11.63 15.02 -2.37
C TYR A 463 -10.34 15.80 -2.66
N MET A 464 -9.34 15.67 -1.80
CA MET A 464 -8.13 16.49 -1.89
C MET A 464 -6.90 15.82 -1.28
N ASN A 465 -5.73 16.43 -1.51
CA ASN A 465 -4.44 16.01 -0.97
C ASN A 465 -3.94 17.04 0.06
N PRO A 466 -4.10 16.79 1.38
CA PRO A 466 -3.57 17.67 2.43
C PRO A 466 -2.06 17.48 2.59
N ARG A 467 -1.40 18.35 3.37
CA ARG A 467 0.01 18.08 3.72
C ARG A 467 0.15 16.70 4.36
N GLY A 468 1.24 16.02 4.03
CA GLY A 468 1.43 14.59 4.33
C GLY A 468 1.22 13.67 3.15
N SER A 469 0.40 14.06 2.16
CA SER A 469 0.25 13.31 0.90
C SER A 469 1.56 13.25 0.12
N ASP A 470 1.68 12.23 -0.73
CA ASP A 470 2.81 12.11 -1.66
C ASP A 470 2.59 12.96 -2.93
N GLY A 471 3.62 13.14 -3.76
CA GLY A 471 3.55 13.85 -5.05
C GLY A 471 3.88 15.35 -5.00
N TYR A 472 4.07 15.94 -3.82
CA TYR A 472 4.30 17.38 -3.62
C TYR A 472 5.67 17.71 -3.01
N GLY A 473 6.61 16.77 -3.09
CA GLY A 473 7.96 16.89 -2.54
C GLY A 473 8.09 16.40 -1.09
N GLU A 474 9.33 16.11 -0.69
CA GLU A 474 9.62 15.46 0.59
C GLU A 474 9.18 16.28 1.80
N ARG A 475 9.38 17.60 1.72
CA ARG A 475 8.99 18.52 2.79
C ARG A 475 7.49 18.43 3.04
N PHE A 476 6.68 18.51 1.98
CA PHE A 476 5.23 18.43 2.10
C PHE A 476 4.78 17.10 2.70
N ARG A 477 5.39 15.99 2.27
CA ARG A 477 5.11 14.63 2.76
C ARG A 477 5.47 14.45 4.24
N ARG A 478 6.53 15.09 4.72
CA ARG A 478 7.01 14.97 6.11
C ARG A 478 6.24 15.82 7.13
N GLU A 479 5.53 16.87 6.72
CA GLU A 479 4.84 17.76 7.67
C GLU A 479 3.81 17.07 8.57
N VAL A 480 3.29 15.90 8.17
CA VAL A 480 2.32 15.11 8.94
C VAL A 480 2.97 14.14 9.92
N VAL A 481 4.29 13.93 9.83
CA VAL A 481 5.03 13.02 10.71
C VAL A 481 4.97 13.53 12.14
N ARG A 482 4.40 12.72 13.04
CA ARG A 482 4.08 13.07 14.45
C ARG A 482 3.10 14.25 14.60
N ASP A 483 2.38 14.61 13.53
CA ASP A 483 1.37 15.68 13.54
C ASP A 483 0.00 15.26 12.97
N TRP A 484 -0.38 14.00 13.14
CA TRP A 484 -1.71 13.52 12.74
C TRP A 484 -2.84 14.32 13.35
N ALA A 485 -3.80 14.71 12.50
CA ALA A 485 -4.92 15.59 12.85
C ALA A 485 -4.52 16.97 13.38
N GLY A 486 -3.29 17.39 13.09
CA GLY A 486 -2.80 18.74 13.31
C GLY A 486 -3.07 19.60 12.07
N LYS A 487 -2.01 19.94 11.35
CA LYS A 487 -2.10 20.85 10.20
C LYS A 487 -2.85 20.28 9.00
N ASP A 488 -2.82 18.97 8.80
CA ASP A 488 -3.56 18.28 7.74
C ASP A 488 -5.09 18.34 7.94
N TYR A 489 -5.56 18.29 9.18
CA TYR A 489 -6.97 18.59 9.51
C TYR A 489 -7.33 20.02 9.11
N ILE A 490 -6.45 20.99 9.39
CA ILE A 490 -6.66 22.40 9.01
C ILE A 490 -6.69 22.56 7.48
N ASP A 491 -5.82 21.87 6.75
CA ASP A 491 -5.81 21.86 5.29
C ASP A 491 -7.15 21.38 4.71
N ILE A 492 -7.67 20.27 5.23
CA ILE A 492 -8.94 19.69 4.79
C ILE A 492 -10.10 20.66 5.08
N MET A 493 -10.21 21.15 6.31
CA MET A 493 -11.34 21.98 6.72
C MET A 493 -11.33 23.34 6.03
N SER A 494 -10.17 23.98 5.90
CA SER A 494 -10.04 25.27 5.22
C SER A 494 -10.26 25.17 3.71
N SER A 495 -9.91 24.05 3.08
CA SER A 495 -10.19 23.80 1.66
C SER A 495 -11.69 23.55 1.44
N LEU A 496 -12.35 22.85 2.36
CA LEU A 496 -13.80 22.67 2.33
C LEU A 496 -14.55 24.01 2.44
N ASP A 497 -14.10 24.91 3.33
CA ASP A 497 -14.69 26.25 3.46
C ASP A 497 -14.54 27.07 2.17
N GLN A 498 -13.33 27.07 1.61
CA GLN A 498 -13.04 27.74 0.35
C GLN A 498 -13.88 27.21 -0.81
N ILE A 499 -14.12 25.90 -0.88
CA ILE A 499 -14.92 25.36 -1.98
C ILE A 499 -16.42 25.60 -1.81
N ILE A 500 -16.94 25.55 -0.57
CA ILE A 500 -18.33 25.91 -0.29
C ILE A 500 -18.60 27.36 -0.72
N GLU A 501 -17.71 28.28 -0.37
CA GLU A 501 -17.82 29.69 -0.72
C GLU A 501 -17.79 29.93 -2.24
N ARG A 502 -16.88 29.25 -2.96
CA ARG A 502 -16.62 29.50 -4.39
C ARG A 502 -17.57 28.76 -5.33
N ALA A 503 -17.96 27.53 -4.98
CA ALA A 503 -18.76 26.68 -5.87
C ALA A 503 -20.19 27.19 -6.01
N GLY A 504 -20.81 27.58 -4.89
CA GLY A 504 -22.17 28.11 -4.87
C GLY A 504 -23.29 27.09 -5.07
N TYR A 505 -22.97 25.85 -5.45
CA TYR A 505 -23.89 24.72 -5.62
C TYR A 505 -23.74 23.65 -4.52
N ILE A 506 -22.99 23.93 -3.45
CA ILE A 506 -22.84 23.03 -2.30
C ILE A 506 -23.84 23.41 -1.21
N ASP A 507 -24.65 22.44 -0.77
CA ASP A 507 -25.57 22.62 0.35
C ASP A 507 -24.83 22.38 1.68
N ALA A 508 -24.46 23.47 2.36
CA ALA A 508 -23.73 23.43 3.62
C ALA A 508 -24.50 22.74 4.78
N SER A 509 -25.82 22.53 4.64
CA SER A 509 -26.61 21.79 5.64
C SER A 509 -26.64 20.28 5.40
N ARG A 510 -26.17 19.82 4.23
CA ARG A 510 -26.20 18.41 3.80
C ARG A 510 -24.80 17.93 3.40
N LEU A 511 -23.87 18.06 4.34
CA LEU A 511 -22.49 17.60 4.20
C LEU A 511 -22.29 16.21 4.80
N GLY A 512 -21.62 15.34 4.06
CA GLY A 512 -21.11 14.05 4.50
C GLY A 512 -19.59 14.06 4.54
N VAL A 513 -18.98 13.24 5.40
CA VAL A 513 -17.53 13.00 5.42
C VAL A 513 -17.23 11.51 5.47
N GLY A 514 -16.31 11.06 4.64
CA GLY A 514 -15.91 9.66 4.51
C GLY A 514 -14.41 9.51 4.38
N GLY A 515 -13.90 8.36 4.79
CA GLY A 515 -12.49 8.02 4.58
C GLY A 515 -12.10 6.66 5.12
N GLY A 516 -11.04 6.10 4.55
CA GLY A 516 -10.52 4.77 4.90
C GLY A 516 -9.12 4.83 5.52
N SER A 517 -8.81 3.95 6.47
CA SER A 517 -7.48 3.88 7.13
C SER A 517 -7.19 5.20 7.86
N TYR A 518 -6.08 5.87 7.55
CA TYR A 518 -5.82 7.25 7.97
C TYR A 518 -7.01 8.20 7.69
N GLY A 519 -7.68 8.07 6.55
CA GLY A 519 -8.88 8.85 6.24
C GLY A 519 -10.06 8.53 7.17
N GLY A 520 -10.15 7.30 7.67
CA GLY A 520 -11.13 6.90 8.70
C GLY A 520 -10.78 7.48 10.07
N TYR A 521 -9.48 7.51 10.43
CA TYR A 521 -8.99 8.24 11.58
C TYR A 521 -9.36 9.72 11.52
N MET A 522 -9.09 10.39 10.39
CA MET A 522 -9.44 11.79 10.18
C MET A 522 -10.96 12.01 10.17
N THR A 523 -11.75 11.08 9.62
CA THR A 523 -13.22 11.13 9.69
C THR A 523 -13.70 11.12 11.14
N ASN A 524 -13.19 10.19 11.96
CA ASN A 524 -13.50 10.12 13.39
C ASN A 524 -13.08 11.41 14.12
N TRP A 525 -11.90 11.97 13.77
CA TRP A 525 -11.40 13.21 14.34
C TRP A 525 -12.32 14.39 14.01
N ILE A 526 -12.65 14.60 12.74
CA ILE A 526 -13.47 15.70 12.24
C ILE A 526 -14.80 15.79 13.01
N ILE A 527 -15.54 14.68 13.11
CA ILE A 527 -16.85 14.67 13.78
C ILE A 527 -16.77 14.85 15.31
N GLY A 528 -15.60 14.66 15.90
CA GLY A 528 -15.32 15.00 17.31
C GLY A 528 -15.02 16.47 17.55
N HIS A 529 -14.78 17.25 16.49
CA HIS A 529 -14.32 18.64 16.55
C HIS A 529 -15.24 19.65 15.84
N THR A 530 -16.24 19.19 15.07
CA THR A 530 -17.25 20.04 14.45
C THR A 530 -18.58 19.29 14.28
N ASP A 531 -19.70 20.02 14.24
CA ASP A 531 -21.05 19.48 14.03
C ASP A 531 -21.66 19.84 12.66
N ARG A 532 -20.86 20.35 11.72
CA ARG A 532 -21.32 20.75 10.38
C ARG A 532 -21.70 19.58 9.46
N PHE A 533 -21.30 18.35 9.79
CA PHE A 533 -21.56 17.16 8.96
C PHE A 533 -22.83 16.45 9.43
N ALA A 534 -23.73 16.19 8.49
CA ALA A 534 -25.01 15.51 8.69
C ALA A 534 -24.87 13.98 8.72
N ALA A 535 -23.79 13.42 8.15
CA ALA A 535 -23.44 12.00 8.28
C ALA A 535 -21.93 11.77 8.11
N ALA A 536 -21.44 10.68 8.66
CA ALA A 536 -20.06 10.23 8.49
C ALA A 536 -19.96 8.73 8.22
N VAL A 537 -18.95 8.35 7.43
CA VAL A 537 -18.62 6.95 7.11
C VAL A 537 -17.13 6.72 7.35
N SER A 538 -16.80 6.04 8.44
CA SER A 538 -15.43 5.74 8.82
C SER A 538 -15.10 4.28 8.51
N MET A 539 -14.07 4.06 7.69
CA MET A 539 -13.77 2.74 7.10
C MET A 539 -12.40 2.27 7.56
N ARG A 540 -12.29 1.01 8.03
CA ARG A 540 -11.02 0.38 8.47
C ARG A 540 -10.15 1.35 9.28
N SER A 541 -10.79 2.02 10.24
CA SER A 541 -10.30 3.26 10.85
C SER A 541 -9.46 3.02 12.10
N ILE A 542 -8.80 4.08 12.57
CA ILE A 542 -8.19 4.15 13.90
C ILE A 542 -9.02 5.11 14.76
N SER A 543 -9.28 4.74 16.02
CA SER A 543 -10.01 5.60 16.97
C SER A 543 -9.19 5.92 18.22
N ASN A 544 -8.23 5.06 18.57
CA ASN A 544 -7.43 5.15 19.76
C ASN A 544 -5.96 4.79 19.48
N LEU A 545 -5.11 5.82 19.38
CA LEU A 545 -3.68 5.64 19.13
C LEU A 545 -2.96 4.94 20.30
N VAL A 546 -3.52 4.96 21.52
CA VAL A 546 -2.93 4.27 22.68
C VAL A 546 -3.02 2.76 22.53
N SER A 547 -4.18 2.21 22.15
CA SER A 547 -4.32 0.77 21.91
C SER A 547 -3.68 0.36 20.58
N GLU A 548 -3.71 1.22 19.58
CA GLU A 548 -3.19 0.93 18.24
C GLU A 548 -1.66 0.78 18.20
N TYR A 549 -0.91 1.58 18.98
CA TYR A 549 0.54 1.74 18.87
C TYR A 549 1.36 0.44 18.75
N SER A 550 0.97 -0.59 19.51
CA SER A 550 1.64 -1.90 19.51
C SER A 550 0.77 -3.03 18.98
N GLN A 551 -0.40 -2.73 18.41
CA GLN A 551 -1.37 -3.72 17.97
C GLN A 551 -1.32 -3.98 16.47
N HIS A 552 -0.92 -3.03 15.62
CA HIS A 552 -0.89 -3.23 14.17
C HIS A 552 0.30 -4.10 13.69
N ASP A 553 0.22 -4.62 12.47
CA ASP A 553 1.26 -5.43 11.83
C ASP A 553 2.55 -4.67 11.46
N ILE A 554 2.52 -3.34 11.40
CA ILE A 554 3.66 -2.49 11.01
C ILE A 554 4.31 -1.72 12.18
N VAL A 555 4.44 -2.32 13.37
CA VAL A 555 4.83 -1.65 14.64
C VAL A 555 6.03 -0.70 14.49
N VAL A 556 7.12 -1.15 13.85
CA VAL A 556 8.34 -0.35 13.68
C VAL A 556 8.12 0.91 12.84
N TRP A 557 7.23 0.86 11.85
CA TRP A 557 6.80 2.05 11.11
C TRP A 557 6.03 3.02 12.01
N GLY A 558 5.16 2.49 12.88
CA GLY A 558 4.38 3.27 13.85
C GLY A 558 5.26 4.07 14.82
N VAL A 559 6.37 3.50 15.29
CA VAL A 559 7.36 4.20 16.14
C VAL A 559 7.90 5.47 15.47
N LEU A 560 8.10 5.44 14.17
CA LEU A 560 8.61 6.59 13.43
C LEU A 560 7.53 7.64 13.18
N GLN A 561 6.31 7.18 12.84
CA GLN A 561 5.19 8.05 12.49
C GLN A 561 4.53 8.72 13.69
N LEU A 562 4.33 7.98 14.78
CA LEU A 562 3.58 8.43 15.96
C LEU A 562 4.52 8.94 17.06
N GLY A 563 5.80 8.58 17.03
CA GLY A 563 6.79 8.94 18.03
C GLY A 563 7.32 7.73 18.82
N PRO A 564 8.32 7.97 19.70
CA PRO A 564 8.96 6.90 20.47
C PRO A 564 7.96 6.14 21.36
N PRO A 565 8.35 4.96 21.91
CA PRO A 565 7.47 4.17 22.76
C PRO A 565 6.84 5.01 23.88
N PRO A 566 5.50 4.99 24.01
CA PRO A 566 4.77 5.99 24.79
C PRO A 566 4.54 5.58 26.26
N TRP A 567 5.12 4.47 26.72
CA TRP A 567 4.89 3.97 28.10
C TRP A 567 5.28 4.94 29.22
N PRO A 568 6.31 5.80 29.06
CA PRO A 568 6.55 6.86 30.04
C PRO A 568 5.45 7.92 30.07
N ASP A 569 4.80 8.20 28.94
CA ASP A 569 3.76 9.22 28.78
C ASP A 569 2.86 8.95 27.55
N LEU A 570 1.59 8.64 27.81
CA LEU A 570 0.58 8.34 26.80
C LEU A 570 -0.21 9.57 26.37
N ASP A 571 -0.01 10.74 27.01
CA ASP A 571 -0.90 11.88 26.88
C ASP A 571 -0.97 12.41 25.44
N GLU A 572 0.15 12.39 24.71
CA GLU A 572 0.17 12.86 23.32
C GLU A 572 -0.64 11.95 22.38
N LEU A 573 -0.47 10.63 22.51
CA LEU A 573 -1.26 9.67 21.73
C LEU A 573 -2.74 9.79 22.09
N TRP A 574 -3.06 9.87 23.38
CA TRP A 574 -4.43 10.03 23.83
C TRP A 574 -5.06 11.35 23.34
N ARG A 575 -4.32 12.46 23.38
CA ARG A 575 -4.75 13.76 22.87
C ARG A 575 -5.04 13.73 21.38
N ARG A 576 -4.31 12.91 20.62
CA ARG A 576 -4.51 12.68 19.18
C ARG A 576 -5.45 11.50 18.87
N SER A 577 -6.03 10.84 19.87
CA SER A 577 -7.05 9.79 19.67
C SER A 577 -8.45 10.38 19.46
N PRO A 578 -9.13 10.13 18.32
CA PRO A 578 -10.51 10.58 18.11
C PRO A 578 -11.49 10.18 19.20
N ILE A 579 -11.33 8.97 19.79
CA ILE A 579 -12.24 8.49 20.84
C ILE A 579 -12.22 9.36 22.10
N ARG A 580 -11.14 10.11 22.38
CA ARG A 580 -11.07 11.09 23.48
C ARG A 580 -12.17 12.14 23.38
N TYR A 581 -12.61 12.46 22.17
CA TYR A 581 -13.60 13.48 21.86
C TYR A 581 -14.98 12.92 21.55
N VAL A 582 -15.21 11.63 21.80
CA VAL A 582 -16.47 10.93 21.47
C VAL A 582 -17.71 11.63 22.03
N GLN A 583 -17.60 12.29 23.20
CA GLN A 583 -18.71 13.04 23.80
C GLN A 583 -19.23 14.16 22.90
N ASN A 584 -18.37 14.78 22.09
CA ASN A 584 -18.71 15.88 21.20
C ASN A 584 -19.44 15.42 19.94
N ILE A 585 -19.31 14.14 19.56
CA ILE A 585 -19.84 13.63 18.28
C ILE A 585 -21.37 13.72 18.27
N ARG A 586 -21.92 14.48 17.33
CA ARG A 586 -23.38 14.56 17.08
C ARG A 586 -23.77 13.87 15.77
N THR A 587 -22.84 13.82 14.83
CA THR A 587 -23.01 13.26 13.50
C THR A 587 -23.28 11.75 13.56
N PRO A 588 -24.34 11.25 12.88
CA PRO A 588 -24.54 9.82 12.65
C PRO A 588 -23.35 9.16 11.97
N LEU A 589 -22.80 8.10 12.58
CA LEU A 589 -21.59 7.43 12.11
C LEU A 589 -21.87 6.00 11.62
N LEU A 590 -21.45 5.68 10.39
CA LEU A 590 -21.28 4.31 9.94
C LEU A 590 -19.82 3.90 10.09
N LEU A 591 -19.56 2.80 10.78
CA LEU A 591 -18.26 2.15 10.87
C LEU A 591 -18.27 0.91 9.97
N THR A 592 -17.26 0.75 9.13
CA THR A 592 -17.07 -0.47 8.30
C THR A 592 -15.66 -1.02 8.47
N ALA A 593 -15.51 -2.32 8.71
CA ALA A 593 -14.19 -2.93 8.89
C ALA A 593 -14.19 -4.42 8.52
N GLY A 594 -13.04 -4.91 8.05
CA GLY A 594 -12.76 -6.33 7.92
C GLY A 594 -12.43 -6.95 9.27
N GLU A 595 -12.89 -8.17 9.54
CA GLU A 595 -12.58 -8.85 10.81
C GLU A 595 -11.13 -9.33 10.90
N MET A 596 -10.47 -9.48 9.74
CA MET A 596 -9.05 -9.84 9.62
C MET A 596 -8.21 -8.64 9.16
N ASP A 597 -8.67 -7.42 9.45
CA ASP A 597 -7.85 -6.22 9.31
C ASP A 597 -6.81 -6.20 10.45
N LEU A 598 -5.56 -6.45 10.10
CA LEU A 598 -4.42 -6.47 11.02
C LEU A 598 -3.58 -5.19 10.92
N ARG A 599 -3.94 -4.30 9.99
CA ARG A 599 -3.32 -2.98 9.80
C ARG A 599 -3.96 -1.92 10.68
N CYS A 600 -5.29 -1.93 10.77
CA CYS A 600 -6.09 -1.12 11.68
C CYS A 600 -7.06 -2.06 12.38
N ALA A 601 -6.69 -2.49 13.59
CA ALA A 601 -7.33 -3.63 14.21
C ALA A 601 -8.83 -3.41 14.44
N MET A 602 -9.62 -4.49 14.40
CA MET A 602 -11.07 -4.42 14.59
C MET A 602 -11.50 -3.73 15.90
N SER A 603 -10.68 -3.85 16.95
CA SER A 603 -10.87 -3.15 18.23
C SER A 603 -11.02 -1.64 18.06
N GLN A 604 -10.35 -1.02 17.09
CA GLN A 604 -10.48 0.42 16.82
C GLN A 604 -11.92 0.82 16.47
N SER A 605 -12.60 -0.02 15.68
CA SER A 605 -14.01 0.21 15.32
C SER A 605 -14.95 -0.18 16.47
N GLU A 606 -14.64 -1.25 17.21
CA GLU A 606 -15.42 -1.69 18.37
C GLU A 606 -15.40 -0.68 19.53
N GLU A 607 -14.24 -0.10 19.83
CA GLU A 607 -14.06 0.93 20.87
C GLU A 607 -14.93 2.16 20.57
N MET A 608 -14.86 2.69 19.34
CA MET A 608 -15.66 3.84 18.92
C MET A 608 -17.17 3.51 18.91
N PHE A 609 -17.56 2.36 18.35
CA PHE A 609 -18.95 1.90 18.35
C PHE A 609 -19.50 1.79 19.78
N GLY A 610 -18.78 1.10 20.67
CA GLY A 610 -19.16 0.92 22.05
C GLY A 610 -19.33 2.25 22.79
N ALA A 611 -18.36 3.14 22.66
CA ALA A 611 -18.40 4.47 23.28
C ALA A 611 -19.60 5.31 22.77
N MET A 612 -19.84 5.34 21.47
CA MET A 612 -20.99 6.05 20.89
C MET A 612 -22.33 5.45 21.34
N ARG A 613 -22.45 4.11 21.38
CA ARG A 613 -23.67 3.43 21.84
C ARG A 613 -23.95 3.69 23.31
N LEU A 614 -22.94 3.67 24.18
CA LEU A 614 -23.08 4.00 25.61
C LEU A 614 -23.58 5.43 25.84
N LEU A 615 -23.20 6.36 24.95
CA LEU A 615 -23.65 7.75 24.98
C LEU A 615 -24.99 7.99 24.26
N GLY A 616 -25.66 6.92 23.79
CA GLY A 616 -26.95 7.03 23.10
C GLY A 616 -26.88 7.69 21.71
N LYS A 617 -25.70 7.73 21.09
CA LYS A 617 -25.48 8.35 19.77
C LYS A 617 -25.89 7.39 18.64
N THR A 618 -26.17 7.96 17.46
CA THR A 618 -26.50 7.21 16.24
C THR A 618 -25.24 6.64 15.62
N VAL A 619 -25.08 5.32 15.68
CA VAL A 619 -23.93 4.61 15.10
C VAL A 619 -24.33 3.21 14.63
N GLU A 620 -23.75 2.76 13.52
CA GLU A 620 -23.84 1.39 13.00
C GLU A 620 -22.43 0.84 12.76
N LEU A 621 -22.18 -0.44 13.07
CA LEU A 621 -20.92 -1.14 12.78
C LEU A 621 -21.19 -2.31 11.85
N VAL A 622 -20.62 -2.25 10.64
CA VAL A 622 -20.66 -3.32 9.65
C VAL A 622 -19.33 -4.07 9.67
N ARG A 623 -19.40 -5.35 10.06
CA ARG A 623 -18.25 -6.26 10.12
C ARG A 623 -18.24 -7.15 8.90
N PHE A 624 -17.12 -7.20 8.18
CA PHE A 624 -16.94 -8.09 7.04
C PHE A 624 -16.05 -9.28 7.44
N PRO A 625 -16.61 -10.48 7.62
CA PRO A 625 -15.84 -11.64 8.04
C PRO A 625 -14.72 -11.97 7.06
N GLU A 626 -13.59 -12.46 7.55
CA GLU A 626 -12.40 -12.89 6.78
C GLU A 626 -11.67 -11.79 6.01
N GLU A 627 -12.29 -10.63 5.81
CA GLU A 627 -11.72 -9.54 5.01
C GLU A 627 -10.62 -8.80 5.77
N SER A 628 -9.57 -8.41 5.06
CA SER A 628 -8.45 -7.62 5.58
C SER A 628 -8.66 -6.11 5.33
N HIS A 629 -7.61 -5.31 5.58
CA HIS A 629 -7.59 -3.88 5.23
C HIS A 629 -7.87 -3.61 3.74
N ASP A 630 -7.64 -4.61 2.88
CA ASP A 630 -7.79 -4.54 1.42
C ASP A 630 -9.18 -4.88 0.89
N LEU A 631 -10.19 -5.02 1.76
CA LEU A 631 -11.59 -5.23 1.39
C LEU A 631 -12.02 -4.41 0.17
N SER A 632 -11.76 -3.10 0.15
CA SER A 632 -12.23 -2.21 -0.93
C SER A 632 -11.59 -2.48 -2.29
N ARG A 633 -10.37 -3.04 -2.33
CA ARG A 633 -9.55 -3.20 -3.55
C ARG A 633 -9.55 -4.62 -4.08
N ASN A 634 -9.41 -5.61 -3.18
CA ASN A 634 -9.26 -7.02 -3.54
C ASN A 634 -10.10 -7.97 -2.66
N GLY A 635 -11.01 -7.43 -1.85
CA GLY A 635 -11.92 -8.25 -1.05
C GLY A 635 -12.87 -9.10 -1.88
N ARG A 636 -13.62 -10.00 -1.22
CA ARG A 636 -14.57 -10.87 -1.91
C ARG A 636 -15.61 -10.02 -2.68
N PRO A 637 -15.87 -10.32 -3.97
CA PRO A 637 -16.71 -9.48 -4.83
C PRO A 637 -18.07 -9.04 -4.23
N ASP A 638 -18.81 -9.96 -3.62
CA ASP A 638 -20.10 -9.68 -2.99
C ASP A 638 -19.99 -8.76 -1.76
N ARG A 639 -18.91 -8.90 -0.99
CA ARG A 639 -18.62 -8.05 0.17
C ARG A 639 -18.20 -6.64 -0.27
N ARG A 640 -17.49 -6.50 -1.39
CA ARG A 640 -17.18 -5.19 -2.01
C ARG A 640 -18.45 -4.45 -2.43
N VAL A 641 -19.37 -5.14 -3.10
CA VAL A 641 -20.67 -4.56 -3.48
C VAL A 641 -21.49 -4.19 -2.25
N GLU A 642 -21.57 -5.06 -1.24
CA GLU A 642 -22.31 -4.77 -0.01
C GLU A 642 -21.71 -3.57 0.75
N ARG A 643 -20.38 -3.46 0.80
CA ARG A 643 -19.70 -2.27 1.34
C ARG A 643 -20.17 -1.00 0.65
N LEU A 644 -20.10 -0.95 -0.69
CA LEU A 644 -20.54 0.25 -1.44
C LEU A 644 -22.01 0.58 -1.19
N ARG A 645 -22.88 -0.43 -1.12
CA ARG A 645 -24.31 -0.28 -0.82
C ARG A 645 -24.53 0.35 0.57
N ARG A 646 -23.76 -0.05 1.58
CA ARG A 646 -23.84 0.52 2.93
C ARG A 646 -23.38 1.97 2.98
N ILE A 647 -22.29 2.29 2.30
CA ILE A 647 -21.75 3.66 2.23
C ILE A 647 -22.77 4.59 1.57
N GLY A 648 -23.19 4.25 0.34
CA GLY A 648 -24.15 5.07 -0.42
C GLY A 648 -25.49 5.18 0.31
N GLY A 649 -26.02 4.08 0.84
CA GLY A 649 -27.29 4.07 1.56
C GLY A 649 -27.26 4.86 2.87
N TRP A 650 -26.11 4.94 3.55
CA TRP A 650 -25.96 5.78 4.75
C TRP A 650 -26.02 7.26 4.40
N PHE A 651 -25.27 7.70 3.39
CA PHE A 651 -25.33 9.09 2.94
C PHE A 651 -26.71 9.44 2.40
N GLU A 652 -27.33 8.59 1.59
CA GLU A 652 -28.70 8.80 1.10
C GLU A 652 -29.70 8.98 2.25
N ARG A 653 -29.63 8.15 3.29
CA ARG A 653 -30.53 8.21 4.43
C ARG A 653 -30.48 9.56 5.17
N PHE A 654 -29.29 10.14 5.35
CA PHE A 654 -29.09 11.30 6.21
C PHE A 654 -28.97 12.63 5.46
N LEU A 655 -28.55 12.60 4.19
CA LEU A 655 -28.41 13.79 3.35
C LEU A 655 -29.53 13.88 2.30
N GLY A 656 -30.13 12.74 1.92
CA GLY A 656 -30.88 12.65 0.66
C GLY A 656 -29.97 12.82 -0.56
N THR A 657 -30.52 12.58 -1.74
CA THR A 657 -29.77 12.58 -3.02
C THR A 657 -30.24 13.67 -3.99
N ALA A 658 -31.43 14.22 -3.76
CA ALA A 658 -32.00 15.26 -4.62
C ALA A 658 -31.29 16.60 -4.43
N ALA A 659 -31.06 17.30 -5.54
CA ALA A 659 -30.72 18.72 -5.48
C ALA A 659 -31.90 19.53 -4.91
N ALA A 660 -31.59 20.63 -4.24
CA ALA A 660 -32.56 21.57 -3.71
C ALA A 660 -32.44 22.91 -4.43
N ASP A 661 -33.51 23.71 -4.39
CA ASP A 661 -33.46 25.05 -4.93
C ASP A 661 -32.52 25.90 -4.09
N ARG A 662 -31.72 26.74 -4.74
CA ARG A 662 -30.80 27.62 -4.04
C ARG A 662 -31.60 28.54 -3.14
N PRO A 663 -31.33 28.58 -1.82
CA PRO A 663 -32.00 29.53 -0.95
C PRO A 663 -31.78 30.94 -1.51
N ALA A 664 -32.84 31.74 -1.59
CA ALA A 664 -32.72 33.13 -1.99
C ALA A 664 -31.66 33.77 -1.09
N PRO A 665 -30.71 34.57 -1.63
CA PRO A 665 -29.72 35.24 -0.81
C PRO A 665 -30.47 35.97 0.29
N GLU A 666 -30.18 35.65 1.55
CA GLU A 666 -30.76 36.38 2.67
C GLU A 666 -30.54 37.86 2.39
N GLN A 667 -31.63 38.64 2.32
CA GLN A 667 -31.51 40.09 2.29
C GLN A 667 -30.58 40.45 3.43
N GLU A 668 -29.42 41.04 3.12
CA GLU A 668 -28.45 41.51 4.10
C GLU A 668 -29.25 42.10 5.26
N THR A 669 -29.26 41.39 6.38
CA THR A 669 -29.95 41.88 7.56
C THR A 669 -29.26 43.20 7.86
N GLN A 670 -29.99 44.32 7.71
CA GLN A 670 -29.44 45.65 7.91
C GLN A 670 -28.59 45.61 9.18
N VAL A 671 -27.29 45.81 9.00
CA VAL A 671 -26.37 45.98 10.11
C VAL A 671 -26.86 47.19 10.88
N LEU A 672 -27.61 46.95 11.95
CA LEU A 672 -27.97 48.00 12.90
C LEU A 672 -26.66 48.52 13.45
N ALA A 673 -26.35 49.78 13.16
CA ALA A 673 -25.16 50.44 13.68
C ALA A 673 -25.15 50.31 15.21
N VAL A 674 -24.19 49.56 15.72
CA VAL A 674 -23.95 49.47 17.17
C VAL A 674 -23.54 50.86 17.64
N PRO A 675 -24.28 51.50 18.56
CA PRO A 675 -23.89 52.79 19.11
C PRO A 675 -22.52 52.67 19.78
N ALA A 676 -21.63 53.64 19.55
CA ALA A 676 -20.24 53.64 20.02
C ALA A 676 -20.07 53.45 21.56
N GLU A 677 -21.15 53.61 22.33
CA GLU A 677 -21.17 53.37 23.77
C GLU A 677 -21.21 51.87 24.13
N ALA A 678 -21.79 51.00 23.30
CA ALA A 678 -21.85 49.55 23.57
C ALA A 678 -20.49 48.84 23.37
N SER A 679 -19.65 49.33 22.44
CA SER A 679 -18.29 48.82 22.25
C SER A 679 -17.36 49.13 23.43
N ARG A 680 -17.66 50.16 24.23
CA ARG A 680 -16.87 50.52 25.43
C ARG A 680 -17.18 49.65 26.65
N GLU A 681 -18.39 49.12 26.76
CA GLU A 681 -18.77 48.18 27.83
C GLU A 681 -18.19 46.78 27.58
N TRP A 682 -18.17 46.30 26.32
CA TRP A 682 -17.58 45.01 25.95
C TRP A 682 -16.07 44.95 26.22
N ALA A 683 -15.35 46.04 26.01
CA ALA A 683 -13.90 46.13 26.26
C ALA A 683 -13.52 46.06 27.75
N LYS A 684 -14.42 46.44 28.67
CA LYS A 684 -14.17 46.34 30.12
C LYS A 684 -14.29 44.91 30.64
N THR A 685 -15.11 44.07 30.02
CA THR A 685 -15.32 42.68 30.42
C THR A 685 -14.10 41.80 30.08
N ILE A 686 -13.32 42.15 29.05
CA ILE A 686 -12.12 41.39 28.63
C ILE A 686 -10.88 41.71 29.51
N ALA A 687 -10.85 42.87 30.18
CA ALA A 687 -9.72 43.27 31.03
C ALA A 687 -9.69 42.63 32.44
N ILE A 688 -10.66 41.77 32.79
CA ILE A 688 -10.73 41.11 34.12
C ILE A 688 -10.17 39.67 34.08
N SER A 689 -9.85 39.09 32.92
CA SER A 689 -9.45 37.68 32.80
C SER A 689 -7.93 37.40 32.73
N THR A 690 -7.06 38.40 32.90
CA THR A 690 -5.60 38.17 32.88
C THR A 690 -4.90 38.83 34.07
N ARG A 691 -4.78 38.07 35.17
CA ARG A 691 -3.77 38.32 36.23
C ARG A 691 -2.91 37.05 36.41
N PRO A 692 -1.58 37.16 36.47
CA PRO A 692 -0.71 36.03 36.80
C PRO A 692 -0.76 35.72 38.31
N PRO A 693 -0.41 34.49 38.75
CA PRO A 693 -0.46 34.13 40.16
C PRO A 693 0.67 34.81 40.96
N GLU A 694 0.31 35.43 42.09
CA GLU A 694 1.27 35.95 43.08
C GLU A 694 1.81 34.84 43.99
N SER A 695 3.10 34.93 44.30
CA SER A 695 3.86 34.09 45.22
C SER A 695 3.32 34.20 46.65
N VAL A 696 3.02 33.06 47.28
CA VAL A 696 2.61 33.00 48.70
C VAL A 696 3.83 32.76 49.58
N LEU A 697 4.05 33.68 50.52
CA LEU A 697 5.00 33.53 51.64
C LEU A 697 4.41 32.63 52.73
N VAL A 698 5.28 31.80 53.29
CA VAL A 698 5.01 30.81 54.34
C VAL A 698 4.94 31.49 55.71
N GLU A 699 3.91 31.18 56.49
CA GLU A 699 3.90 31.31 57.96
C GLU A 699 3.70 29.92 58.61
N GLU A 700 4.38 29.72 59.73
CA GLU A 700 4.61 28.47 60.48
C GLU A 700 3.48 28.15 61.51
N PRO A 701 3.50 27.02 62.24
CA PRO A 701 2.42 26.02 62.21
C PRO A 701 1.53 25.98 63.46
N VAL A 702 0.39 25.28 63.36
CA VAL A 702 -0.38 24.80 64.53
C VAL A 702 -0.44 23.28 64.51
N ASP A 703 0.00 22.72 65.62
CA ASP A 703 0.24 21.33 65.96
C ASP A 703 -1.06 20.58 66.29
N VAL A 704 -1.36 19.47 65.60
CA VAL A 704 -2.18 18.39 66.17
C VAL A 704 -1.79 17.03 65.58
N ALA A 705 -1.42 16.14 66.49
CA ALA A 705 -0.92 14.79 66.29
C ALA A 705 -1.94 13.78 65.74
N ALA A 706 -1.46 12.83 64.93
CA ALA A 706 -1.52 11.37 65.16
C ALA A 706 -1.11 10.61 63.88
N GLU A 707 -0.06 9.78 63.96
CA GLU A 707 0.28 8.76 62.94
C GLU A 707 -0.68 7.55 63.01
N PRO A 708 -0.74 6.67 61.98
CA PRO A 708 0.26 5.59 61.91
C PRO A 708 0.73 5.13 60.50
N GLU A 709 1.97 4.61 60.51
CA GLU A 709 2.58 3.50 59.76
C GLU A 709 2.67 3.52 58.22
N VAL A 710 3.88 3.81 57.74
CA VAL A 710 4.39 3.44 56.41
C VAL A 710 5.31 2.22 56.54
N ILE A 711 4.97 1.15 55.80
CA ILE A 711 5.87 0.02 55.55
C ILE A 711 6.67 0.35 54.28
N GLN A 712 8.00 0.40 54.38
CA GLN A 712 8.91 0.35 53.24
C GLN A 712 9.46 -1.06 53.03
N PRO A 713 9.73 -1.47 51.78
CA PRO A 713 10.80 -2.40 51.48
C PRO A 713 12.06 -1.67 51.00
N VAL A 714 13.16 -2.07 51.63
CA VAL A 714 14.56 -1.72 51.37
C VAL A 714 15.04 -2.40 50.08
N VAL A 715 15.79 -1.67 49.25
CA VAL A 715 16.63 -2.22 48.17
C VAL A 715 18.09 -2.02 48.57
N SER A 716 18.90 -3.08 48.52
CA SER A 716 20.34 -3.05 48.82
C SER A 716 21.18 -2.72 47.58
N GLU A 717 22.18 -1.87 47.76
CA GLU A 717 23.21 -1.51 46.78
C GLU A 717 24.28 -2.59 46.55
N LEU A 718 24.83 -2.61 45.33
CA LEU A 718 26.23 -2.86 44.90
C LEU A 718 26.19 -3.32 43.41
N ALA A 719 26.94 -2.81 42.43
CA ALA A 719 28.12 -1.96 42.43
C ALA A 719 28.25 -1.20 41.09
N THR A 720 28.90 -0.04 41.18
CA THR A 720 29.26 0.94 40.15
C THR A 720 30.49 0.52 39.34
N ALA A 721 30.51 0.85 38.04
CA ALA A 721 31.72 1.20 37.30
C ALA A 721 31.38 2.23 36.21
N GLU A 722 31.83 3.47 36.41
CA GLU A 722 31.73 4.60 35.47
C GLU A 722 32.80 4.51 34.38
N ALA A 723 32.46 4.92 33.16
CA ALA A 723 33.39 5.28 32.09
C ALA A 723 33.16 6.76 31.68
N PRO A 724 34.21 7.52 31.33
CA PRO A 724 34.15 8.99 31.32
C PRO A 724 33.47 9.56 30.06
N ILE A 725 32.68 10.61 30.29
CA ILE A 725 32.05 11.46 29.28
C ILE A 725 33.11 12.45 28.75
N VAL A 726 33.25 12.52 27.43
CA VAL A 726 34.02 13.55 26.71
C VAL A 726 33.05 14.64 26.26
N GLU A 727 33.31 15.89 26.66
CA GLU A 727 32.56 17.08 26.19
C GLU A 727 32.90 17.39 24.71
N PRO A 728 31.92 17.83 23.89
CA PRO A 728 32.20 18.19 22.50
C PRO A 728 32.73 19.63 22.38
N GLU A 729 33.84 19.76 21.65
CA GLU A 729 34.47 21.02 21.25
C GLU A 729 33.60 21.86 20.30
N ALA A 730 33.83 23.18 20.37
CA ALA A 730 33.12 24.23 19.66
C ALA A 730 33.27 24.19 18.12
N LEU A 731 32.15 24.44 17.42
CA LEU A 731 32.11 24.72 15.98
C LEU A 731 32.50 26.20 15.71
N PRO A 732 33.22 26.50 14.61
CA PRO A 732 33.57 27.87 14.25
C PRO A 732 32.44 28.63 13.54
N ASP A 733 32.39 29.95 13.78
CA ASP A 733 31.40 30.92 13.30
C ASP A 733 31.28 31.00 11.76
N LEU A 734 30.03 31.05 11.28
CA LEU A 734 29.66 31.45 9.91
C LEU A 734 29.22 32.93 9.90
N PRO A 735 29.60 33.73 8.88
CA PRO A 735 29.26 35.15 8.83
C PRO A 735 27.80 35.38 8.44
N GLY A 736 27.17 36.37 9.10
CA GLY A 736 25.79 36.78 8.89
C GLY A 736 25.52 37.56 7.58
N PRO A 737 24.25 37.80 7.25
CA PRO A 737 23.82 38.26 5.93
C PRO A 737 23.98 39.78 5.76
N SER A 738 24.37 40.20 4.56
CA SER A 738 24.24 41.58 4.10
C SER A 738 23.20 41.65 2.98
N ASP A 739 22.19 42.47 3.19
CA ASP A 739 21.27 42.96 2.18
C ASP A 739 22.01 43.75 1.10
N GLU A 740 21.74 43.48 -0.19
CA GLU A 740 21.53 44.48 -1.23
C GLU A 740 21.05 43.81 -2.54
N ALA A 741 20.21 44.53 -3.26
CA ALA A 741 19.25 44.04 -4.24
C ALA A 741 19.69 44.25 -5.71
N GLU A 742 18.85 43.66 -6.60
CA GLU A 742 18.49 44.09 -7.96
C GLU A 742 19.30 43.65 -9.21
N ASP A 743 18.49 43.17 -10.17
CA ASP A 743 18.60 43.21 -11.63
C ASP A 743 19.78 42.56 -12.39
N ALA A 744 19.47 41.52 -13.17
CA ALA A 744 19.34 41.62 -14.64
C ALA A 744 19.36 40.23 -15.32
N ALA A 745 18.71 40.17 -16.47
CA ALA A 745 18.46 38.98 -17.25
C ALA A 745 19.50 38.71 -18.36
N VAL A 746 19.37 37.51 -18.94
CA VAL A 746 19.70 37.07 -20.32
C VAL A 746 21.08 36.43 -20.59
N SER A 747 20.97 35.28 -21.28
CA SER A 747 21.85 34.64 -22.30
C SER A 747 22.99 33.68 -21.91
N LEU A 748 22.82 32.44 -22.42
CA LEU A 748 23.85 31.43 -22.76
C LEU A 748 24.94 32.00 -23.69
N PRO A 749 26.15 31.41 -23.74
CA PRO A 749 26.43 30.41 -24.79
C PRO A 749 27.40 29.24 -24.45
N THR A 750 27.13 28.13 -25.14
CA THR A 750 27.97 27.01 -25.69
C THR A 750 29.47 26.81 -25.36
N GLN A 751 29.75 25.52 -25.05
CA GLN A 751 30.85 24.62 -25.48
C GLN A 751 32.31 25.10 -25.51
N THR A 752 33.20 24.34 -24.85
CA THR A 752 34.25 23.50 -25.48
C THR A 752 35.15 22.82 -24.42
N ALA A 753 35.53 21.57 -24.67
CA ALA A 753 36.65 20.84 -24.03
C ALA A 753 37.75 20.62 -25.11
N PRO A 754 38.87 19.88 -24.91
CA PRO A 754 39.55 19.35 -23.70
C PRO A 754 41.10 19.51 -23.72
N ALA A 755 41.83 19.08 -22.66
CA ALA A 755 43.12 18.33 -22.72
C ALA A 755 43.72 18.10 -21.30
N VAL A 756 43.91 16.87 -20.81
CA VAL A 756 45.09 15.95 -20.84
C VAL A 756 46.16 16.17 -19.73
N ALA A 757 46.36 15.08 -18.95
CA ALA A 757 47.56 14.59 -18.22
C ALA A 757 48.07 15.31 -16.95
N GLU A 758 48.19 14.57 -15.84
CA GLU A 758 49.45 13.91 -15.41
C GLU A 758 49.22 12.98 -14.20
N ALA A 759 50.12 12.00 -14.04
CA ALA A 759 50.01 10.85 -13.17
C ALA A 759 51.11 10.80 -12.08
N ALA A 760 50.81 9.99 -11.04
CA ALA A 760 51.69 9.27 -10.10
C ALA A 760 52.25 10.04 -8.87
N PRO A 761 52.71 9.34 -7.79
CA PRO A 761 52.73 7.89 -7.49
C PRO A 761 52.04 7.51 -6.13
N VAL A 762 51.44 6.33 -5.97
CA VAL A 762 52.01 5.05 -5.47
C VAL A 762 52.93 5.18 -4.24
N LEU A 763 52.45 4.67 -3.10
CA LEU A 763 53.22 4.34 -1.92
C LEU A 763 52.86 2.91 -1.49
N GLU A 764 53.76 1.97 -1.80
CA GLU A 764 53.86 0.66 -1.14
C GLU A 764 54.52 0.83 0.23
N LEU A 765 54.02 0.15 1.25
CA LEU A 765 54.73 -0.31 2.44
C LEU A 765 53.87 -1.45 3.04
N ALA A 766 54.23 -2.70 2.77
CA ALA A 766 55.17 -3.53 3.53
C ALA A 766 54.46 -4.41 4.56
N THR A 767 54.44 -5.69 4.22
CA THR A 767 54.14 -6.87 5.01
C THR A 767 55.02 -6.99 6.25
N ASN A 768 54.45 -7.43 7.38
CA ASN A 768 54.93 -8.64 8.08
C ASN A 768 53.93 -9.14 9.14
N PRO A 769 53.97 -10.45 9.48
CA PRO A 769 52.92 -11.23 10.15
C PRO A 769 53.16 -11.32 11.67
N VAL A 770 52.58 -12.34 12.34
CA VAL A 770 52.69 -12.77 13.77
C VAL A 770 51.40 -12.43 14.56
N ASP A 771 50.68 -13.28 15.29
CA ASP A 771 50.84 -14.67 15.76
C ASP A 771 49.43 -15.24 16.09
N GLU A 772 49.24 -16.55 15.88
CA GLU A 772 48.17 -17.35 16.51
C GLU A 772 48.58 -17.71 17.96
N PRO A 773 47.61 -18.03 18.82
CA PRO A 773 47.82 -19.08 19.81
C PRO A 773 46.82 -20.22 19.61
N GLU A 774 47.40 -21.41 19.44
CA GLU A 774 46.80 -22.73 19.64
C GLU A 774 46.24 -22.87 21.06
N THR A 775 45.08 -23.51 21.21
CA THR A 775 44.74 -24.29 22.41
C THR A 775 44.02 -25.58 22.03
N GLU A 776 44.81 -26.65 22.09
CA GLU A 776 44.54 -27.99 22.64
C GLU A 776 43.21 -28.70 22.34
N LEU A 777 43.32 -29.72 21.48
CA LEU A 777 42.47 -30.90 21.37
C LEU A 777 42.94 -31.98 22.36
N GLU A 778 41.99 -32.68 22.99
CA GLU A 778 42.14 -34.03 23.56
C GLU A 778 40.76 -34.74 23.62
N PRO A 779 40.67 -36.09 23.60
CA PRO A 779 40.32 -36.81 22.37
C PRO A 779 39.09 -37.75 22.46
N VAL A 780 38.59 -38.06 21.25
CA VAL A 780 37.99 -39.30 20.72
C VAL A 780 37.47 -40.36 21.72
N ALA A 781 36.17 -40.66 21.61
CA ALA A 781 35.63 -41.99 21.85
C ALA A 781 34.58 -42.34 20.78
N GLU A 782 34.87 -43.35 19.96
CA GLU A 782 33.96 -44.11 19.10
C GLU A 782 34.37 -45.60 19.22
N PRO A 783 33.56 -46.59 18.81
CA PRO A 783 32.10 -46.70 18.85
C PRO A 783 31.65 -48.06 19.43
N GLU A 784 30.39 -48.19 19.87
CA GLU A 784 29.74 -49.50 20.02
C GLU A 784 28.86 -49.81 18.82
N LEU A 785 29.29 -50.82 18.06
CA LEU A 785 28.54 -51.53 17.03
C LEU A 785 27.51 -52.45 17.69
N LEU A 786 26.26 -52.42 17.20
CA LEU A 786 25.49 -53.58 16.69
C LEU A 786 23.99 -53.27 16.64
N ALA A 787 23.43 -53.12 15.44
CA ALA A 787 22.34 -53.94 14.91
C ALA A 787 21.93 -53.41 13.52
N GLU A 788 22.15 -54.21 12.48
CA GLU A 788 21.65 -53.97 11.13
C GLU A 788 20.12 -54.09 11.05
N PRO A 789 19.47 -53.38 10.11
CA PRO A 789 18.02 -53.30 9.97
C PRO A 789 17.41 -54.54 9.30
N GLU A 790 16.24 -54.97 9.80
CA GLU A 790 15.41 -55.98 9.12
C GLU A 790 14.85 -55.45 7.78
N PRO A 791 14.67 -56.33 6.77
CA PRO A 791 14.30 -55.92 5.42
C PRO A 791 12.83 -55.51 5.31
N LEU A 792 12.61 -54.45 4.52
CA LEU A 792 11.31 -53.92 4.09
C LEU A 792 10.47 -55.00 3.40
N ALA A 793 9.23 -55.15 3.87
CA ALA A 793 8.20 -55.93 3.19
C ALA A 793 7.80 -55.27 1.86
N GLU A 794 7.64 -56.09 0.82
CA GLU A 794 7.21 -55.70 -0.52
C GLU A 794 5.80 -55.06 -0.50
N PRO A 795 5.56 -54.00 -1.30
CA PRO A 795 4.22 -53.44 -1.45
C PRO A 795 3.33 -54.35 -2.30
N GLU A 796 2.11 -54.63 -1.80
CA GLU A 796 1.06 -55.32 -2.55
C GLU A 796 0.68 -54.57 -3.85
N PRO A 797 0.35 -55.28 -4.95
CA PRO A 797 0.01 -54.65 -6.21
C PRO A 797 -1.37 -53.96 -6.14
N LEU A 798 -1.41 -52.69 -6.55
CA LEU A 798 -2.62 -51.90 -6.75
C LEU A 798 -3.51 -52.55 -7.81
N ALA A 799 -4.78 -52.74 -7.47
CA ALA A 799 -5.83 -53.18 -8.39
C ALA A 799 -6.12 -52.10 -9.46
N GLU A 800 -6.32 -52.54 -10.70
CA GLU A 800 -6.66 -51.71 -11.86
C GLU A 800 -8.00 -50.96 -11.66
N PRO A 801 -8.13 -49.70 -12.13
CA PRO A 801 -9.41 -49.01 -12.13
C PRO A 801 -10.31 -49.52 -13.27
N GLU A 802 -11.55 -49.92 -12.93
CA GLU A 802 -12.61 -50.22 -13.90
C GLU A 802 -12.99 -48.98 -14.75
N PRO A 803 -13.43 -49.17 -16.02
CA PRO A 803 -13.76 -48.06 -16.91
C PRO A 803 -15.09 -47.41 -16.53
N VAL A 804 -15.08 -46.10 -16.32
CA VAL A 804 -16.31 -45.31 -16.11
C VAL A 804 -16.98 -45.04 -17.46
N SER A 805 -18.21 -45.51 -17.59
CA SER A 805 -19.12 -45.32 -18.72
C SER A 805 -19.62 -43.87 -18.84
N GLU A 806 -19.74 -43.40 -20.08
CA GLU A 806 -20.38 -42.12 -20.47
C GLU A 806 -21.84 -42.02 -19.96
N PRO A 807 -22.32 -40.83 -19.55
CA PRO A 807 -23.74 -40.63 -19.26
C PRO A 807 -24.50 -40.13 -20.51
N GLU A 808 -25.53 -40.89 -20.91
CA GLU A 808 -26.62 -40.44 -21.78
C GLU A 808 -27.67 -39.61 -21.01
N PRO A 809 -28.47 -38.76 -21.69
CA PRO A 809 -29.24 -37.69 -21.05
C PRO A 809 -30.59 -38.19 -20.52
N LEU A 810 -31.01 -37.68 -19.36
CA LEU A 810 -32.33 -37.96 -18.80
C LEU A 810 -33.25 -36.74 -18.81
N VAL A 811 -34.45 -37.03 -19.29
CA VAL A 811 -35.59 -36.21 -19.66
C VAL A 811 -36.32 -35.70 -18.40
N ALA A 812 -36.93 -34.53 -18.55
CA ALA A 812 -37.81 -33.90 -17.58
C ALA A 812 -39.11 -34.68 -17.37
N GLU A 813 -39.52 -34.88 -16.12
CA GLU A 813 -40.92 -35.12 -15.76
C GLU A 813 -41.33 -34.28 -14.54
N THR A 814 -42.54 -33.76 -14.67
CA THR A 814 -43.33 -32.83 -13.86
C THR A 814 -44.14 -33.51 -12.74
N GLU A 815 -44.54 -32.75 -11.71
CA GLU A 815 -45.92 -32.60 -11.15
C GLU A 815 -45.92 -32.16 -9.66
N PRO A 816 -47.03 -31.66 -9.04
CA PRO A 816 -48.37 -31.30 -9.57
C PRO A 816 -48.92 -29.91 -9.13
N VAL A 817 -50.12 -29.60 -9.64
CA VAL A 817 -50.92 -28.35 -9.55
C VAL A 817 -52.07 -28.45 -8.52
N LEU A 818 -52.49 -27.31 -7.93
CA LEU A 818 -53.88 -26.78 -7.73
C LEU A 818 -53.92 -25.92 -6.44
N SER A 819 -54.43 -24.68 -6.42
CA SER A 819 -55.76 -24.23 -6.86
C SER A 819 -55.83 -22.70 -7.08
N ALA A 820 -56.79 -22.28 -7.91
CA ALA A 820 -57.14 -20.91 -8.30
C ALA A 820 -58.51 -20.50 -7.72
N PHE A 821 -58.77 -19.18 -7.62
CA PHE A 821 -60.05 -18.41 -7.72
C PHE A 821 -59.65 -16.93 -7.44
N ASP A 822 -60.12 -15.85 -8.06
CA ASP A 822 -61.17 -15.54 -9.04
C ASP A 822 -60.86 -14.12 -9.60
N GLU A 823 -61.29 -13.84 -10.83
CA GLU A 823 -61.42 -12.50 -11.44
C GLU A 823 -62.93 -12.20 -11.59
N PRO A 824 -63.44 -10.95 -11.76
CA PRO A 824 -63.33 -10.29 -13.08
C PRO A 824 -63.40 -8.74 -13.13
N ASP A 825 -63.13 -8.27 -14.35
CA ASP A 825 -63.30 -6.94 -14.98
C ASP A 825 -64.51 -6.06 -14.58
N ALA A 826 -64.31 -4.75 -14.76
CA ALA A 826 -65.36 -3.79 -15.14
C ALA A 826 -64.84 -2.69 -16.11
N GLU A 827 -65.21 -2.88 -17.39
CA GLU A 827 -65.75 -1.91 -18.36
C GLU A 827 -65.10 -0.53 -18.62
N LEU A 828 -64.63 -0.38 -19.87
CA LEU A 828 -65.01 0.63 -20.88
C LEU A 828 -65.15 2.11 -20.43
N GLU A 829 -64.11 2.91 -20.68
CA GLU A 829 -64.03 3.96 -21.73
C GLU A 829 -62.62 4.56 -21.80
#